data_AF-A0A0B7B8E5-F1
#
_entry.id   AF-A0A0B7B8E5-F1
#
_cell.length_a   1.000
_cell.length_b   1.000
_cell.length_c   1.000
_cell.angle_alpha   90.00
_cell.angle_beta   90.00
_cell.angle_gamma   90.00
#
_symmetry.space_group_name_H-M   'P 1'
#
loop_
_entity.id
_entity.type
_entity.pdbx_description
1 polymer ?
#
loop_
_entity_poly.entity_id
_entity_poly.type
_entity_poly.pdbx_seq_one_letter_code
_entity_poly.pdbx_strand_id
1 'polypeptide(L)'
;MFTMKIVFVLLWFVTLVFANQKCDKEKSTVPEKVIDRLFELVLEGQMRSDVPDVHNITNLGSKGNYQCLEILQHISDNPRTSQTWQIFKNLQTSTVPLLVSTALLDVYRFGSASKPSEEQLMSALEFCYSLRDVDKPYNNSLIRSRPCTFDESLQICVETLHGSLEFKKLDDYVPDYAVKKEDIIEKILDELNKRRNLQTLNNLDTFTKLFFIPEIVSSNANSDSTFLWLGLGSTIEMLYREFSLEREMWWKYQLNISSAFDALKKYAYKPFSKDPLVNTVDSANYYYLRHFLDDAKAADKDVALPSAWFTNAGEKSHVFKGYMLHKMTYVTDLTTAADVVNSITTLVLSGLVSPEIMKDQEVSQIYLNASALISYSIKSNFSNRPDLALMFFPSRYMFYWTVARIVSSLNVYKIEKGFPVEDMELIFSNLKQAMEGEATRFIISDVKRDDDDGSLYFDDFLGNGDLTADNKPIIRGEDRIFTTAMAANALMYTWLTFDPVSRKSHWKNGTPESVKDIVDGCVLWLVKNTLEGKFKPWNALHISQNKGRDYNSCRYPTNYFFEVPQVHVLQFVSLFRVIAGVQGYIPKNKYEAMLNTLQFGKPTPTVFKGFNHPDFGDKLFWSSDPYTYTVTLLALSRYREIVYHC
;
A
#
# COMPACT_ATOMS: atom_id res chain seq x y z
N MET A 1 -0.85 67.44 25.28
CA MET A 1 -0.93 66.43 26.37
C MET A 1 -2.08 65.42 26.19
N PHE A 2 -3.22 65.80 25.58
CA PHE A 2 -4.35 64.90 25.32
C PHE A 2 -4.10 63.85 24.23
N THR A 3 -3.35 64.20 23.18
CA THR A 3 -3.03 63.33 22.03
C THR A 3 -2.09 62.17 22.37
N MET A 4 -1.13 62.36 23.30
CA MET A 4 -0.23 61.28 23.75
C MET A 4 -0.96 60.21 24.55
N LYS A 5 -1.97 60.56 25.34
CA LYS A 5 -2.75 59.58 26.11
C LYS A 5 -3.60 58.68 25.21
N ILE A 6 -4.15 59.21 24.12
CA ILE A 6 -4.94 58.43 23.16
C ILE A 6 -4.05 57.44 22.40
N VAL A 7 -2.85 57.87 21.97
CA VAL A 7 -1.88 56.99 21.31
C VAL A 7 -1.39 55.89 22.26
N PHE A 8 -1.15 56.20 23.53
CA PHE A 8 -0.73 55.19 24.52
C PHE A 8 -1.84 54.19 24.82
N VAL A 9 -3.09 54.64 24.93
CA VAL A 9 -4.25 53.75 25.14
C VAL A 9 -4.50 52.89 23.92
N LEU A 10 -4.38 53.42 22.70
CA LEU A 10 -4.48 52.64 21.46
C LEU A 10 -3.35 51.62 21.33
N LEU A 11 -2.11 51.99 21.63
CA LEU A 11 -0.99 51.04 21.66
C LEU A 11 -1.20 49.96 22.72
N TRP A 12 -1.69 50.32 23.91
CA TRP A 12 -1.98 49.36 24.97
C TRP A 12 -3.12 48.41 24.59
N PHE A 13 -4.20 48.93 23.99
CA PHE A 13 -5.33 48.15 23.51
C PHE A 13 -4.93 47.25 22.32
N VAL A 14 -4.10 47.74 21.41
CA VAL A 14 -3.54 46.96 20.31
C VAL A 14 -2.61 45.87 20.86
N THR A 15 -1.72 46.16 21.82
CA THR A 15 -0.90 45.12 22.46
C THR A 15 -1.74 44.14 23.28
N LEU A 16 -2.84 44.55 23.91
CA LEU A 16 -3.74 43.64 24.63
C LEU A 16 -4.59 42.81 23.68
N VAL A 17 -5.00 43.35 22.52
CA VAL A 17 -5.76 42.62 21.51
C VAL A 17 -4.85 41.67 20.71
N PHE A 18 -3.57 42.01 20.51
CA PHE A 18 -2.57 41.10 19.95
C PHE A 18 -2.04 40.09 20.97
N ALA A 19 -1.97 40.43 22.27
CA ALA A 19 -1.64 39.47 23.33
C ALA A 19 -2.82 38.56 23.71
N ASN A 20 -4.07 38.99 23.48
CA ASN A 20 -5.30 38.20 23.66
C ASN A 20 -5.87 37.67 22.33
N GLN A 21 -5.09 37.61 21.26
CA GLN A 21 -5.45 36.81 20.09
C GLN A 21 -5.29 35.32 20.47
N LYS A 22 -6.28 34.82 21.20
CA LYS A 22 -6.61 33.41 21.50
C LYS A 22 -5.44 32.42 21.34
N CYS A 23 -4.69 32.19 22.42
CA CYS A 23 -4.05 30.89 22.65
C CYS A 23 -5.10 29.91 23.25
N ASP A 24 -6.27 29.77 22.59
CA ASP A 24 -7.46 29.07 23.13
C ASP A 24 -7.80 27.78 22.35
N LYS A 25 -6.80 27.12 21.75
CA LYS A 25 -6.95 25.71 21.39
C LYS A 25 -6.00 24.90 22.23
N GLU A 26 -6.51 24.43 23.36
CA GLU A 26 -5.83 23.47 24.19
C GLU A 26 -5.59 22.21 23.35
N LYS A 27 -4.32 21.81 23.21
CA LYS A 27 -3.92 20.62 22.47
C LYS A 27 -4.74 19.42 22.98
N SER A 28 -5.20 18.58 22.06
CA SER A 28 -5.96 17.38 22.45
C SER A 28 -5.11 16.47 23.34
N THR A 29 -5.68 16.01 24.45
CA THR A 29 -4.94 15.12 25.35
C THR A 29 -5.02 13.68 24.84
N VAL A 30 -3.88 13.06 24.55
CA VAL A 30 -3.78 11.63 24.25
C VAL A 30 -3.46 10.88 25.54
N PRO A 31 -4.38 10.05 26.07
CA PRO A 31 -4.14 9.33 27.32
C PRO A 31 -3.08 8.22 27.16
N GLU A 32 -2.14 8.11 28.11
CA GLU A 32 -1.11 7.05 28.11
C GLU A 32 -1.72 5.65 27.99
N LYS A 33 -2.81 5.38 28.71
CA LYS A 33 -3.53 4.10 28.67
C LYS A 33 -3.96 3.66 27.25
N VAL A 34 -4.20 4.61 26.34
CA VAL A 34 -4.56 4.32 24.95
C VAL A 34 -3.32 3.89 24.17
N ILE A 35 -2.19 4.57 24.38
CA ILE A 35 -0.88 4.22 23.81
C ILE A 35 -0.47 2.82 24.26
N ASP A 36 -0.50 2.56 25.57
CA ASP A 36 -0.13 1.27 26.16
C ASP A 36 -1.01 0.14 25.61
N ARG A 37 -2.34 0.34 25.57
CA ARG A 37 -3.25 -0.69 25.06
C ARG A 37 -3.07 -0.96 23.57
N LEU A 38 -2.79 0.06 22.76
CA LEU A 38 -2.49 -0.13 21.35
C LEU A 38 -1.19 -0.93 21.17
N PHE A 39 -0.17 -0.63 21.95
CA PHE A 39 1.09 -1.36 21.92
C PHE A 39 0.89 -2.85 22.30
N GLU A 40 0.10 -3.12 23.34
CA GLU A 40 -0.30 -4.48 23.72
C GLU A 40 -1.05 -5.19 22.60
N LEU A 41 -2.03 -4.55 21.95
CA LEU A 41 -2.79 -5.13 20.84
C LEU A 41 -1.91 -5.49 19.64
N VAL A 42 -0.90 -4.66 19.34
CA VAL A 42 0.10 -4.97 18.31
C VAL A 42 0.91 -6.21 18.71
N LEU A 43 1.31 -6.32 19.98
CA LEU A 43 2.08 -7.44 20.52
C LEU A 43 1.27 -8.75 20.56
N GLU A 44 0.00 -8.69 20.96
CA GLU A 44 -0.99 -9.78 20.95
C GLU A 44 -1.23 -10.31 19.53
N GLY A 45 -1.16 -9.42 18.54
CA GLY A 45 -1.31 -9.73 17.13
C GLY A 45 -0.11 -10.43 16.48
N GLN A 46 1.04 -10.48 17.15
CA GLN A 46 2.21 -11.19 16.63
C GLN A 46 2.14 -12.68 16.96
N MET A 47 2.42 -13.53 15.97
CA MET A 47 2.44 -14.97 16.12
C MET A 47 3.67 -15.39 16.95
N ARG A 48 3.42 -15.98 18.13
CA ARG A 48 4.46 -16.39 19.10
C ARG A 48 5.02 -17.79 18.87
N SER A 49 4.28 -18.60 18.13
CA SER A 49 4.62 -19.98 17.82
C SER A 49 4.25 -20.29 16.38
N ASP A 50 4.77 -21.40 15.88
CA ASP A 50 4.40 -21.91 14.57
C ASP A 50 2.96 -22.42 14.60
N VAL A 51 2.17 -22.03 13.60
CA VAL A 51 0.82 -22.51 13.36
C VAL A 51 0.91 -23.69 12.39
N PRO A 52 0.29 -24.84 12.70
CA PRO A 52 0.32 -26.00 11.82
C PRO A 52 -0.17 -25.65 10.42
N ASP A 53 0.64 -25.97 9.42
CA ASP A 53 0.24 -25.91 8.01
C ASP A 53 -0.87 -26.95 7.78
N VAL A 54 -2.03 -26.51 7.27
CA VAL A 54 -3.21 -27.36 6.99
C VAL A 54 -2.85 -28.54 6.08
N HIS A 55 -1.78 -28.41 5.30
CA HIS A 55 -1.35 -29.42 4.35
C HIS A 55 0.04 -30.01 4.61
N ASN A 56 0.77 -29.59 5.66
CA ASN A 56 2.18 -29.97 5.90
C ASN A 56 3.05 -29.84 4.64
N ILE A 57 2.81 -28.83 3.79
CA ILE A 57 3.48 -28.68 2.50
C ILE A 57 4.82 -27.95 2.66
N THR A 58 4.98 -27.12 3.70
CA THR A 58 6.24 -26.44 4.00
C THR A 58 6.72 -26.61 5.43
N ASN A 59 8.03 -26.48 5.62
CA ASN A 59 8.68 -26.39 6.93
C ASN A 59 8.79 -24.92 7.41
N LEU A 60 8.02 -23.97 6.86
CA LEU A 60 8.15 -22.56 7.23
C LEU A 60 7.43 -22.27 8.55
N GLY A 61 8.18 -21.76 9.53
CA GLY A 61 7.61 -21.29 10.79
C GLY A 61 6.79 -20.01 10.61
N SER A 62 5.67 -19.90 11.32
CA SER A 62 4.84 -18.68 11.33
C SER A 62 5.22 -17.71 12.45
N LYS A 63 6.10 -18.12 13.36
CA LYS A 63 6.58 -17.26 14.45
C LYS A 63 7.16 -15.96 13.88
N GLY A 64 6.77 -14.82 14.44
CA GLY A 64 7.23 -13.49 14.02
C GLY A 64 6.36 -12.81 12.97
N ASN A 65 5.52 -13.57 12.25
CA ASN A 65 4.46 -12.99 11.41
C ASN A 65 3.41 -12.28 12.28
N TYR A 66 2.61 -11.39 11.69
CA TYR A 66 1.47 -10.77 12.34
C TYR A 66 0.16 -11.28 11.76
N GLN A 67 -0.88 -11.29 12.59
CA GLN A 67 -2.22 -11.70 12.15
C GLN A 67 -2.65 -10.89 10.94
N CYS A 68 -2.99 -11.62 9.88
CA CYS A 68 -3.48 -11.09 8.61
C CYS A 68 -4.59 -12.00 8.11
N LEU A 69 -5.67 -11.41 7.63
CA LEU A 69 -6.80 -12.09 7.03
C LEU A 69 -6.74 -11.91 5.51
N GLU A 70 -7.08 -12.95 4.76
CA GLU A 70 -7.49 -12.80 3.36
C GLU A 70 -9.02 -12.87 3.30
N ILE A 71 -9.62 -11.81 2.77
CA ILE A 71 -11.06 -11.61 2.75
C ILE A 71 -11.53 -11.50 1.30
N LEU A 72 -12.55 -12.27 0.96
CA LEU A 72 -13.31 -12.12 -0.27
C LEU A 72 -14.44 -11.12 -0.03
N GLN A 73 -14.46 -10.05 -0.81
CA GLN A 73 -15.60 -9.14 -0.93
C GLN A 73 -16.36 -9.48 -2.20
N HIS A 74 -17.59 -9.99 -2.06
CA HIS A 74 -18.51 -10.15 -3.19
C HIS A 74 -19.33 -8.89 -3.37
N ILE A 75 -19.34 -8.39 -4.60
CA ILE A 75 -20.13 -7.24 -4.99
C ILE A 75 -21.34 -7.77 -5.76
N SER A 76 -22.52 -7.73 -5.13
CA SER A 76 -23.74 -8.28 -5.72
C SER A 76 -24.43 -7.30 -6.68
N ASP A 77 -25.00 -7.83 -7.77
CA ASP A 77 -25.91 -7.10 -8.67
C ASP A 77 -27.24 -6.70 -7.98
N ASN A 78 -27.55 -7.28 -6.81
CA ASN A 78 -28.77 -7.00 -6.05
C ASN A 78 -28.46 -5.95 -4.96
N PRO A 79 -29.21 -4.84 -4.88
CA PRO A 79 -28.85 -3.66 -4.07
C PRO A 79 -29.04 -3.83 -2.55
N ARG A 80 -28.53 -4.92 -1.96
CA ARG A 80 -28.71 -5.22 -0.53
C ARG A 80 -27.51 -5.73 0.26
N THR A 81 -26.38 -6.14 -0.30
CA THR A 81 -25.16 -6.40 0.50
C THR A 81 -23.95 -6.65 -0.40
N SER A 82 -22.83 -5.95 -0.19
CA SER A 82 -21.55 -6.65 -0.34
C SER A 82 -21.48 -7.70 0.76
N GLN A 83 -21.07 -8.89 0.37
CA GLN A 83 -20.87 -9.99 1.31
C GLN A 83 -19.39 -10.14 1.54
N THR A 84 -18.99 -10.22 2.80
CA THR A 84 -17.60 -10.40 3.18
C THR A 84 -17.41 -11.79 3.77
N TRP A 85 -16.43 -12.52 3.24
CA TRP A 85 -16.01 -13.81 3.81
C TRP A 85 -14.54 -13.77 4.09
N GLN A 86 -14.18 -14.14 5.31
CA GLN A 86 -12.84 -14.60 5.62
C GLN A 86 -12.60 -15.88 4.85
N ILE A 87 -11.50 -15.94 4.12
CA ILE A 87 -11.05 -17.14 3.41
C ILE A 87 -9.91 -17.77 4.17
N PHE A 88 -8.89 -16.97 4.50
CA PHE A 88 -7.76 -17.40 5.31
C PHE A 88 -7.60 -16.52 6.53
N LYS A 89 -7.17 -17.15 7.63
CA LYS A 89 -6.68 -16.48 8.83
C LYS A 89 -5.18 -16.76 8.99
N ASN A 90 -4.48 -15.79 9.55
CA ASN A 90 -3.03 -15.83 9.75
C ASN A 90 -2.29 -16.04 8.42
N LEU A 91 -2.72 -15.32 7.37
CA LEU A 91 -2.04 -15.30 6.09
C LEU A 91 -0.56 -14.96 6.30
N GLN A 92 0.33 -15.81 5.80
CA GLN A 92 1.76 -15.58 5.91
C GLN A 92 2.23 -14.69 4.76
N THR A 93 2.70 -13.48 5.09
CA THR A 93 3.23 -12.52 4.12
C THR A 93 4.41 -11.76 4.70
N SER A 94 5.39 -11.37 3.88
CA SER A 94 6.46 -10.47 4.33
C SER A 94 5.95 -9.03 4.54
N THR A 95 4.94 -8.60 3.79
CA THR A 95 4.45 -7.20 3.77
C THR A 95 4.03 -6.71 5.15
N VAL A 96 3.19 -7.46 5.88
CA VAL A 96 2.67 -7.04 7.18
C VAL A 96 3.77 -6.88 8.25
N PRO A 97 4.62 -7.88 8.53
CA PRO A 97 5.70 -7.71 9.51
C PRO A 97 6.66 -6.57 9.12
N LEU A 98 6.99 -6.41 7.83
CA LEU A 98 7.83 -5.30 7.37
C LEU A 98 7.20 -3.93 7.67
N LEU A 99 5.92 -3.74 7.37
CA LEU A 99 5.20 -2.50 7.62
C LEU A 99 5.01 -2.22 9.11
N VAL A 100 4.63 -3.24 9.90
CA VAL A 100 4.44 -3.11 11.34
C VAL A 100 5.76 -2.80 12.04
N SER A 101 6.82 -3.56 11.79
CA SER A 101 8.13 -3.32 12.43
C SER A 101 8.69 -1.96 12.07
N THR A 102 8.57 -1.55 10.81
CA THR A 102 9.01 -0.21 10.37
C THR A 102 8.22 0.89 11.09
N ALA A 103 6.89 0.76 11.16
CA ALA A 103 6.05 1.75 11.83
C ALA A 103 6.28 1.78 13.36
N LEU A 104 6.58 0.64 14.00
CA LEU A 104 6.95 0.57 15.42
C LEU A 104 8.29 1.28 15.71
N LEU A 105 9.26 1.19 14.79
CA LEU A 105 10.51 1.97 14.90
C LEU A 105 10.23 3.47 14.73
N ASP A 106 9.33 3.85 13.81
CA ASP A 106 8.89 5.23 13.65
C ASP A 106 8.13 5.74 14.90
N VAL A 107 7.31 4.90 15.54
CA VAL A 107 6.63 5.20 16.81
C VAL A 107 7.64 5.55 17.89
N TYR A 108 8.66 4.72 18.05
CA TYR A 108 9.74 4.95 19.02
C TYR A 108 10.54 6.21 18.69
N ARG A 109 10.91 6.39 17.41
CA ARG A 109 11.74 7.50 16.95
C ARG A 109 11.05 8.85 17.09
N PHE A 110 9.78 8.93 16.68
CA PHE A 110 9.07 10.20 16.50
C PHE A 110 8.02 10.50 17.57
N GLY A 111 7.61 9.50 18.36
CA GLY A 111 6.47 9.61 19.28
C GLY A 111 6.79 9.41 20.76
N SER A 112 8.06 9.24 21.14
CA SER A 112 8.49 9.00 22.52
C SER A 112 7.77 7.85 23.22
N ALA A 113 7.17 6.92 22.47
CA ALA A 113 6.50 5.75 23.04
C ALA A 113 7.53 4.68 23.44
N SER A 114 7.04 3.66 24.15
CA SER A 114 7.85 2.51 24.58
C SER A 114 8.60 1.87 23.41
N LYS A 115 9.85 1.49 23.68
CA LYS A 115 10.67 0.75 22.72
C LYS A 115 10.00 -0.62 22.42
N PRO A 116 9.88 -1.03 21.15
CA PRO A 116 9.54 -2.40 20.78
C PRO A 116 10.45 -3.40 21.49
N SER A 117 9.89 -4.52 21.95
CA SER A 117 10.72 -5.54 22.60
C SER A 117 11.67 -6.18 21.59
N GLU A 118 12.85 -6.59 22.06
CA GLU A 118 13.85 -7.26 21.24
C GLU A 118 13.25 -8.53 20.60
N GLU A 119 12.54 -9.36 21.37
CA GLU A 119 11.88 -10.57 20.86
C GLU A 119 10.88 -10.25 19.73
N GLN A 120 10.13 -9.16 19.85
CA GLN A 120 9.15 -8.76 18.84
C GLN A 120 9.82 -8.43 17.51
N LEU A 121 10.89 -7.64 17.53
CA LEU A 121 11.61 -7.30 16.29
C LEU A 121 12.41 -8.47 15.74
N MET A 122 13.11 -9.22 16.60
CA MET A 122 13.95 -10.34 16.18
C MET A 122 13.14 -11.45 15.50
N SER A 123 11.99 -11.81 16.05
CA SER A 123 11.12 -12.82 15.42
C SER A 123 10.57 -12.34 14.07
N ALA A 124 10.23 -11.05 13.93
CA ALA A 124 9.79 -10.50 12.65
C ALA A 124 10.92 -10.51 11.60
N LEU A 125 12.16 -10.19 12.00
CA LEU A 125 13.33 -10.26 11.13
C LEU A 125 13.63 -11.68 10.66
N GLU A 126 13.59 -12.65 11.59
CA GLU A 126 13.75 -14.08 11.31
C GLU A 126 12.70 -14.57 10.30
N PHE A 127 11.43 -14.21 10.53
CA PHE A 127 10.33 -14.54 9.63
C PHE A 127 10.53 -13.95 8.23
N CYS A 128 10.83 -12.65 8.12
CA CYS A 128 11.03 -12.01 6.81
C CYS A 128 12.22 -12.61 6.06
N TYR A 129 13.33 -12.91 6.75
CA TYR A 129 14.50 -13.56 6.15
C TYR A 129 14.20 -14.99 5.65
N SER A 130 13.26 -15.69 6.28
CA SER A 130 12.81 -17.01 5.83
C SER A 130 12.12 -16.97 4.45
N LEU A 131 11.66 -15.78 4.03
CA LEU A 131 11.01 -15.51 2.74
C LEU A 131 11.96 -14.97 1.65
N ARG A 132 13.29 -15.03 1.88
CA ARG A 132 14.28 -14.62 0.87
C ARG A 132 14.15 -15.44 -0.41
N ASP A 133 14.57 -14.85 -1.53
CA ASP A 133 14.64 -15.54 -2.81
C ASP A 133 15.67 -16.69 -2.76
N VAL A 134 15.19 -17.91 -3.00
CA VAL A 134 15.99 -19.15 -3.05
C VAL A 134 16.16 -19.68 -4.46
N ASP A 135 15.54 -19.05 -5.47
CA ASP A 135 15.66 -19.47 -6.87
C ASP A 135 17.05 -19.15 -7.43
N LYS A 136 17.83 -18.35 -6.69
CA LYS A 136 19.17 -17.91 -7.07
C LYS A 136 20.21 -18.60 -6.18
N PRO A 137 21.22 -19.26 -6.75
CA PRO A 137 22.23 -20.03 -6.00
C PRO A 137 23.25 -19.16 -5.25
N TYR A 138 22.97 -17.87 -5.07
CA TYR A 138 23.85 -16.91 -4.42
C TYR A 138 23.10 -16.07 -3.39
N ASN A 139 23.86 -15.60 -2.40
CA ASN A 139 23.36 -14.69 -1.38
C ASN A 139 22.84 -13.40 -2.03
N ASN A 140 21.55 -13.15 -1.86
CA ASN A 140 20.85 -12.00 -2.41
C ASN A 140 19.97 -11.37 -1.33
N SER A 141 19.43 -10.21 -1.67
CA SER A 141 18.61 -9.37 -0.79
C SER A 141 17.16 -9.30 -1.22
N LEU A 142 16.78 -10.18 -2.14
CA LEU A 142 15.45 -10.19 -2.72
C LEU A 142 14.52 -10.96 -1.79
N ILE A 143 13.36 -10.38 -1.53
CA ILE A 143 12.35 -10.93 -0.63
C ILE A 143 11.09 -11.23 -1.42
N ARG A 144 10.47 -12.37 -1.13
CA ARG A 144 9.16 -12.76 -1.66
C ARG A 144 8.04 -12.21 -0.79
N SER A 145 6.88 -11.97 -1.41
CA SER A 145 5.66 -11.59 -0.68
C SER A 145 5.10 -12.72 0.16
N ARG A 146 5.23 -13.97 -0.29
CA ARG A 146 4.65 -15.17 0.30
C ARG A 146 5.63 -16.35 0.35
N PRO A 147 5.41 -17.32 1.24
CA PRO A 147 6.20 -18.55 1.24
C PRO A 147 6.03 -19.35 -0.05
N CYS A 148 7.01 -20.21 -0.32
CA CYS A 148 6.96 -21.17 -1.41
C CYS A 148 7.72 -22.44 -1.09
N THR A 149 7.36 -23.50 -1.80
CA THR A 149 8.19 -24.70 -1.93
C THR A 149 8.96 -24.62 -3.24
N PHE A 150 10.28 -24.75 -3.18
CA PHE A 150 11.11 -24.85 -4.37
C PHE A 150 10.93 -26.23 -5.03
N ASP A 151 10.49 -26.25 -6.28
CA ASP A 151 10.41 -27.47 -7.09
C ASP A 151 11.69 -27.59 -7.93
N GLU A 152 12.57 -28.51 -7.52
CA GLU A 152 13.84 -28.77 -8.20
C GLU A 152 13.66 -29.20 -9.67
N SER A 153 12.55 -29.88 -10.00
CA SER A 153 12.31 -30.35 -11.36
C SER A 153 11.94 -29.21 -12.31
N LEU A 154 11.35 -28.15 -11.76
CA LEU A 154 10.88 -26.97 -12.50
C LEU A 154 11.84 -25.80 -12.39
N GLN A 155 12.75 -25.84 -11.41
CA GLN A 155 13.63 -24.74 -11.03
C GLN A 155 12.82 -23.47 -10.71
N ILE A 156 11.69 -23.63 -10.02
CA ILE A 156 10.84 -22.53 -9.57
C ILE A 156 10.37 -22.73 -8.14
N CYS A 157 10.14 -21.61 -7.47
CA CYS A 157 9.32 -21.57 -6.28
C CYS A 157 7.82 -21.56 -6.61
N VAL A 158 7.10 -22.56 -6.09
CA VAL A 158 5.64 -22.65 -6.20
C VAL A 158 5.05 -22.06 -4.92
N GLU A 159 4.24 -21.01 -5.04
CA GLU A 159 3.53 -20.48 -3.88
C GLU A 159 2.70 -21.56 -3.20
N THR A 160 2.79 -21.54 -1.89
CA THR A 160 2.04 -22.43 -1.01
C THR A 160 1.06 -21.55 -0.24
N LEU A 161 -0.24 -21.83 -0.36
CA LEU A 161 -1.28 -21.06 0.33
C LEU A 161 -1.17 -21.32 1.84
N HIS A 162 -0.61 -20.37 2.58
CA HIS A 162 -0.39 -20.48 4.02
C HIS A 162 -1.31 -19.61 4.85
N GLY A 163 -2.01 -20.28 5.76
CA GLY A 163 -2.96 -19.73 6.73
C GLY A 163 -3.92 -20.84 7.18
N SER A 164 -4.64 -20.65 8.28
CA SER A 164 -5.76 -21.55 8.57
C SER A 164 -6.89 -21.24 7.59
N LEU A 165 -7.23 -22.20 6.73
CA LEU A 165 -8.42 -22.11 5.89
C LEU A 165 -9.65 -22.05 6.80
N GLU A 166 -10.19 -20.85 6.94
CA GLU A 166 -11.29 -20.49 7.82
C GLU A 166 -12.31 -19.74 7.00
N PHE A 167 -13.14 -20.50 6.28
CA PHE A 167 -14.26 -19.93 5.54
C PHE A 167 -15.35 -19.48 6.51
N LYS A 168 -15.38 -18.19 6.83
CA LYS A 168 -16.34 -17.60 7.78
C LYS A 168 -16.96 -16.34 7.18
N LYS A 169 -18.29 -16.25 7.20
CA LYS A 169 -19.00 -15.02 6.85
C LYS A 169 -18.78 -13.97 7.94
N LEU A 170 -18.45 -12.73 7.57
CA LEU A 170 -18.02 -11.70 8.52
C LEU A 170 -19.05 -10.58 8.78
N ASP A 171 -20.16 -10.53 8.04
CA ASP A 171 -21.17 -9.46 8.19
C ASP A 171 -22.06 -9.64 9.44
N ASP A 172 -22.08 -8.65 10.33
CA ASP A 172 -22.79 -8.62 11.63
C ASP A 172 -24.35 -8.63 11.54
N TYR A 173 -24.94 -8.71 10.33
CA TYR A 173 -26.41 -8.59 10.10
C TYR A 173 -27.14 -9.90 9.75
N VAL A 174 -26.47 -11.06 9.76
CA VAL A 174 -27.13 -12.34 9.47
C VAL A 174 -26.77 -13.36 10.55
N PRO A 175 -27.76 -14.01 11.21
CA PRO A 175 -27.49 -14.96 12.29
C PRO A 175 -26.57 -16.09 11.81
N ASP A 176 -25.68 -16.52 12.71
CA ASP A 176 -24.82 -17.69 12.56
C ASP A 176 -25.65 -18.91 12.14
N TYR A 177 -25.55 -19.28 10.87
CA TYR A 177 -25.90 -20.64 10.48
C TYR A 177 -24.71 -21.52 10.86
N ALA A 178 -24.84 -22.22 11.98
CA ALA A 178 -23.93 -23.29 12.36
C ALA A 178 -23.97 -24.37 11.27
N VAL A 179 -22.97 -24.38 10.39
CA VAL A 179 -22.86 -25.35 9.30
C VAL A 179 -21.50 -26.02 9.40
N LYS A 180 -21.51 -27.35 9.32
CA LYS A 180 -20.29 -28.18 9.30
C LYS A 180 -19.47 -27.83 8.05
N LYS A 181 -18.13 -27.87 8.17
CA LYS A 181 -17.20 -27.40 7.13
C LYS A 181 -17.43 -28.09 5.77
N GLU A 182 -17.80 -29.38 5.80
CA GLU A 182 -18.14 -30.17 4.61
C GLU A 182 -19.49 -29.77 4.00
N ASP A 183 -20.46 -29.41 4.84
CA ASP A 183 -21.76 -28.88 4.43
C ASP A 183 -21.68 -27.45 3.89
N ILE A 184 -20.61 -26.67 4.13
CA ILE A 184 -20.50 -25.28 3.65
C ILE A 184 -20.16 -25.23 2.17
N ILE A 185 -19.19 -26.02 1.70
CA ILE A 185 -18.89 -26.08 0.25
C ILE A 185 -20.12 -26.64 -0.45
N GLU A 186 -20.72 -27.70 0.09
CA GLU A 186 -21.92 -28.30 -0.48
C GLU A 186 -23.12 -27.36 -0.40
N LYS A 187 -23.37 -26.62 0.70
CA LYS A 187 -24.48 -25.63 0.80
C LYS A 187 -24.21 -24.33 0.08
N ILE A 188 -22.96 -23.87 -0.08
CA ILE A 188 -22.64 -22.75 -0.98
C ILE A 188 -22.91 -23.20 -2.41
N LEU A 189 -22.45 -24.38 -2.80
CA LEU A 189 -22.78 -24.97 -4.09
C LEU A 189 -24.30 -25.18 -4.23
N ASP A 190 -25.00 -25.63 -3.20
CA ASP A 190 -26.44 -25.97 -3.22
C ASP A 190 -27.33 -24.72 -3.18
N GLU A 191 -26.95 -23.67 -2.44
CA GLU A 191 -27.65 -22.39 -2.38
C GLU A 191 -27.39 -21.53 -3.62
N LEU A 192 -26.19 -21.63 -4.19
CA LEU A 192 -25.88 -21.08 -5.51
C LEU A 192 -26.54 -21.91 -6.64
N ASN A 193 -26.69 -23.23 -6.47
CA ASN A 193 -27.42 -24.12 -7.40
C ASN A 193 -28.94 -23.96 -7.31
N LYS A 194 -29.50 -23.58 -6.16
CA LYS A 194 -30.93 -23.29 -5.99
C LYS A 194 -31.34 -22.00 -6.70
N ARG A 195 -30.40 -21.06 -6.91
CA ARG A 195 -30.60 -19.84 -7.72
C ARG A 195 -30.19 -20.07 -9.17
N ARG A 196 -30.86 -21.00 -9.85
CA ARG A 196 -30.72 -21.27 -11.30
C ARG A 196 -31.18 -20.07 -12.14
N ASN A 197 -30.30 -19.09 -12.31
CA ASN A 197 -30.32 -18.15 -13.42
C ASN A 197 -28.94 -18.15 -14.07
N LEU A 198 -28.88 -17.95 -15.39
CA LEU A 198 -27.64 -18.03 -16.20
C LEU A 198 -26.49 -17.13 -15.72
N GLN A 199 -26.77 -16.08 -14.93
CA GLN A 199 -25.75 -15.25 -14.27
C GLN A 199 -25.00 -15.99 -13.15
N THR A 200 -25.66 -16.87 -12.40
CA THR A 200 -25.11 -17.60 -11.24
C THR A 200 -24.10 -18.66 -11.67
N LEU A 201 -24.22 -19.23 -12.88
CA LEU A 201 -23.28 -20.22 -13.42
C LEU A 201 -21.86 -19.63 -13.57
N ASN A 202 -21.77 -18.34 -13.94
CA ASN A 202 -20.49 -17.64 -14.03
C ASN A 202 -19.87 -17.34 -12.66
N ASN A 203 -20.68 -17.13 -11.62
CA ASN A 203 -20.20 -16.84 -10.27
C ASN A 203 -19.78 -18.14 -9.55
N LEU A 204 -20.48 -19.25 -9.78
CA LEU A 204 -20.09 -20.58 -9.30
C LEU A 204 -18.77 -21.04 -9.92
N ASP A 205 -18.63 -20.82 -11.23
CA ASP A 205 -17.42 -21.09 -11.98
C ASP A 205 -16.28 -20.16 -11.53
N THR A 206 -16.54 -18.87 -11.27
CA THR A 206 -15.54 -17.95 -10.70
C THR A 206 -15.13 -18.32 -9.27
N PHE A 207 -16.07 -18.74 -8.43
CA PHE A 207 -15.82 -19.16 -7.03
C PHE A 207 -15.04 -20.48 -6.98
N THR A 208 -15.42 -21.46 -7.82
CA THR A 208 -14.68 -22.73 -7.95
C THR A 208 -13.33 -22.51 -8.63
N LYS A 209 -13.21 -21.59 -9.60
CA LYS A 209 -11.94 -21.18 -10.22
C LYS A 209 -11.02 -20.40 -9.28
N LEU A 210 -11.55 -19.56 -8.38
CA LEU A 210 -10.77 -18.86 -7.35
C LEU A 210 -10.22 -19.82 -6.28
N PHE A 211 -10.92 -20.92 -5.98
CA PHE A 211 -10.55 -21.89 -4.95
C PHE A 211 -9.76 -23.11 -5.46
N PHE A 212 -10.07 -23.62 -6.68
CA PHE A 212 -9.42 -24.80 -7.26
C PHE A 212 -8.32 -24.50 -8.27
N ILE A 213 -8.18 -23.23 -8.67
CA ILE A 213 -6.97 -22.78 -9.32
C ILE A 213 -6.17 -22.14 -8.19
N PRO A 214 -5.26 -22.86 -7.50
CA PRO A 214 -4.18 -22.14 -6.86
C PRO A 214 -3.63 -21.28 -7.99
N GLU A 215 -3.71 -19.95 -7.82
CA GLU A 215 -2.86 -19.05 -8.57
C GLU A 215 -1.46 -19.62 -8.29
N ILE A 216 -0.94 -20.45 -9.18
CA ILE A 216 0.46 -20.88 -9.11
C ILE A 216 1.20 -19.66 -9.61
N VAL A 217 1.21 -18.64 -8.76
CA VAL A 217 2.11 -17.53 -8.84
C VAL A 217 3.44 -18.19 -8.55
N SER A 218 4.33 -18.17 -9.53
CA SER A 218 5.74 -18.22 -9.19
C SER A 218 5.95 -17.02 -8.25
N SER A 219 6.14 -17.25 -6.94
CA SER A 219 6.53 -16.19 -6.02
C SER A 219 7.98 -15.84 -6.29
N ASN A 220 8.20 -15.23 -7.46
CA ASN A 220 9.41 -14.47 -7.67
C ASN A 220 9.42 -13.39 -6.60
N ALA A 221 10.62 -13.09 -6.10
CA ALA A 221 10.79 -11.90 -5.31
C ALA A 221 10.22 -10.69 -6.05
N ASN A 222 9.70 -9.72 -5.30
CA ASN A 222 9.03 -8.57 -5.86
C ASN A 222 9.65 -7.28 -5.31
N SER A 223 9.36 -6.17 -5.97
CA SER A 223 9.98 -4.89 -5.66
C SER A 223 9.50 -4.34 -4.33
N ASP A 224 8.20 -4.43 -4.04
CA ASP A 224 7.61 -4.00 -2.78
C ASP A 224 8.26 -4.70 -1.58
N SER A 225 8.23 -6.03 -1.50
CA SER A 225 8.75 -6.74 -0.32
C SER A 225 10.27 -6.58 -0.17
N THR A 226 10.99 -6.55 -1.29
CA THR A 226 12.45 -6.32 -1.29
C THR A 226 12.80 -4.93 -0.79
N PHE A 227 12.18 -3.88 -1.31
CA PHE A 227 12.53 -2.52 -0.92
C PHE A 227 11.94 -2.13 0.46
N LEU A 228 10.83 -2.73 0.89
CA LEU A 228 10.37 -2.64 2.28
C LEU A 228 11.36 -3.29 3.27
N TRP A 229 11.92 -4.45 2.94
CA TRP A 229 12.98 -5.10 3.73
C TRP A 229 14.23 -4.23 3.88
N LEU A 230 14.68 -3.63 2.77
CA LEU A 230 15.79 -2.69 2.77
C LEU A 230 15.48 -1.40 3.56
N GLY A 231 14.24 -0.92 3.48
CA GLY A 231 13.78 0.25 4.22
C GLY A 231 13.72 -0.01 5.73
N LEU A 232 13.30 -1.20 6.15
CA LEU A 232 13.35 -1.64 7.54
C LEU A 232 14.80 -1.64 8.05
N GLY A 233 15.72 -2.24 7.29
CA GLY A 233 17.16 -2.23 7.60
C GLY A 233 17.73 -0.82 7.75
N SER A 234 17.36 0.09 6.85
CA SER A 234 17.76 1.50 6.91
C SER A 234 17.25 2.19 8.16
N THR A 235 16.04 1.86 8.60
CA THR A 235 15.44 2.42 9.82
C THR A 235 16.15 1.90 11.07
N ILE A 236 16.49 0.61 11.11
CA ILE A 236 17.28 -0.01 12.18
C ILE A 236 18.69 0.61 12.23
N GLU A 237 19.35 0.78 11.07
CA GLU A 237 20.69 1.40 10.99
C GLU A 237 20.68 2.83 11.53
N MET A 238 19.67 3.63 11.19
CA MET A 238 19.52 4.99 11.74
C MET A 238 19.33 5.02 13.26
N LEU A 239 18.87 3.92 13.86
CA LEU A 239 18.62 3.76 15.30
C LEU A 239 19.60 2.76 15.96
N TYR A 240 20.77 2.53 15.36
CA TYR A 240 21.66 1.44 15.76
C TYR A 240 22.14 1.48 17.22
N ARG A 241 22.16 2.66 17.85
CA ARG A 241 22.59 2.80 19.25
C ARG A 241 21.57 2.20 20.20
N GLU A 242 20.30 2.23 19.82
CA GLU A 242 19.18 1.71 20.58
C GLU A 242 18.79 0.29 20.14
N PHE A 243 19.05 -0.10 18.89
CA PHE A 243 18.68 -1.39 18.29
C PHE A 243 19.90 -2.14 17.73
N SER A 244 20.95 -2.29 18.54
CA SER A 244 22.23 -2.86 18.09
C SER A 244 22.13 -4.34 17.72
N LEU A 245 21.34 -5.12 18.46
CA LEU A 245 21.16 -6.56 18.22
C LEU A 245 20.34 -6.82 16.96
N GLU A 246 19.25 -6.07 16.78
CA GLU A 246 18.42 -6.13 15.59
C GLU A 246 19.22 -5.71 14.34
N ARG A 247 20.10 -4.71 14.48
CA ARG A 247 21.04 -4.32 13.42
C ARG A 247 21.99 -5.44 13.05
N GLU A 248 22.67 -6.03 14.02
CA GLU A 248 23.61 -7.12 13.79
C GLU A 248 22.92 -8.30 13.11
N MET A 249 21.70 -8.63 13.54
CA MET A 249 20.91 -9.70 12.95
C MET A 249 20.46 -9.37 11.53
N TRP A 250 19.96 -8.16 11.27
CA TRP A 250 19.57 -7.74 9.93
C TRP A 250 20.77 -7.79 8.97
N TRP A 251 21.94 -7.31 9.39
CA TRP A 251 23.18 -7.41 8.61
C TRP A 251 23.59 -8.86 8.33
N LYS A 252 23.40 -9.78 9.28
CA LYS A 252 23.67 -11.21 9.07
C LYS A 252 22.74 -11.83 8.02
N TYR A 253 21.49 -11.38 7.97
CA TYR A 253 20.50 -11.80 6.98
C TYR A 253 20.67 -11.11 5.62
N GLN A 254 21.39 -9.99 5.61
CA GLN A 254 21.56 -9.14 4.45
C GLN A 254 22.99 -9.18 3.91
N LEU A 255 23.22 -10.08 2.96
CA LEU A 255 24.57 -10.37 2.49
C LEU A 255 24.94 -9.65 1.18
N ASN A 256 23.98 -9.11 0.42
CA ASN A 256 24.26 -8.46 -0.87
C ASN A 256 23.18 -7.46 -1.34
N ILE A 257 23.19 -6.24 -0.79
CA ILE A 257 22.27 -5.16 -1.16
C ILE A 257 22.28 -4.88 -2.68
N SER A 258 23.45 -4.96 -3.33
CA SER A 258 23.60 -4.68 -4.77
C SER A 258 22.69 -5.54 -5.65
N SER A 259 22.38 -6.77 -5.22
CA SER A 259 21.45 -7.65 -5.94
C SER A 259 20.04 -7.05 -6.13
N ALA A 260 19.59 -6.21 -5.19
CA ALA A 260 18.31 -5.51 -5.30
C ALA A 260 18.36 -4.40 -6.36
N PHE A 261 19.47 -3.68 -6.47
CA PHE A 261 19.68 -2.68 -7.52
C PHE A 261 19.83 -3.31 -8.90
N ASP A 262 20.50 -4.46 -8.99
CA ASP A 262 20.61 -5.23 -10.24
C ASP A 262 19.23 -5.74 -10.69
N ALA A 263 18.42 -6.25 -9.76
CA ALA A 263 17.03 -6.61 -10.05
C ALA A 263 16.21 -5.40 -10.48
N LEU A 264 16.30 -4.28 -9.76
CA LEU A 264 15.58 -3.05 -10.09
C LEU A 264 15.89 -2.57 -11.52
N LYS A 265 17.17 -2.53 -11.91
CA LYS A 265 17.58 -2.16 -13.27
C LYS A 265 17.08 -3.13 -14.34
N LYS A 266 17.27 -4.43 -14.09
CA LYS A 266 16.86 -5.50 -15.02
C LYS A 266 15.36 -5.47 -15.28
N TYR A 267 14.55 -5.17 -14.26
CA TYR A 267 13.09 -5.25 -14.33
C TYR A 267 12.41 -3.89 -14.47
N ALA A 268 13.14 -2.78 -14.63
CA ALA A 268 12.50 -1.50 -14.84
C ALA A 268 11.73 -1.45 -16.17
N TYR A 269 10.52 -0.89 -16.14
CA TYR A 269 9.73 -0.61 -17.34
C TYR A 269 10.32 0.59 -18.08
N LYS A 270 10.71 0.39 -19.34
CA LYS A 270 11.39 1.36 -20.21
C LYS A 270 10.59 1.56 -21.52
N PRO A 271 9.52 2.37 -21.52
CA PRO A 271 8.57 2.51 -22.65
C PRO A 271 9.20 2.95 -23.98
N PHE A 272 10.33 3.68 -23.94
CA PHE A 272 11.00 4.16 -25.14
C PHE A 272 12.16 3.27 -25.60
N SER A 273 12.47 2.20 -24.85
CA SER A 273 13.44 1.20 -25.26
C SER A 273 12.95 0.46 -26.51
N LYS A 274 13.91 -0.06 -27.30
CA LYS A 274 13.61 -0.98 -28.41
C LYS A 274 13.48 -2.43 -27.96
N ASP A 275 13.87 -2.72 -26.72
CA ASP A 275 13.84 -4.07 -26.18
C ASP A 275 12.41 -4.44 -25.70
N PRO A 276 11.73 -5.41 -26.36
CA PRO A 276 10.40 -5.88 -25.97
C PRO A 276 10.35 -6.40 -24.53
N LEU A 277 11.49 -6.84 -23.99
CA LEU A 277 11.59 -7.42 -22.67
C LEU A 277 11.46 -6.41 -21.56
N VAL A 278 11.61 -5.10 -21.82
CA VAL A 278 11.51 -4.05 -20.80
C VAL A 278 10.53 -2.96 -21.18
N ASN A 279 10.06 -2.92 -22.44
CA ASN A 279 9.13 -1.90 -22.93
C ASN A 279 7.67 -2.39 -23.02
N THR A 280 7.33 -3.57 -22.49
CA THR A 280 5.97 -4.15 -22.58
C THR A 280 5.24 -4.11 -21.24
N VAL A 281 4.14 -3.38 -21.12
CA VAL A 281 3.39 -3.22 -19.85
C VAL A 281 1.94 -3.67 -20.00
N ASP A 282 1.27 -3.96 -18.90
CA ASP A 282 -0.16 -4.26 -18.86
C ASP A 282 -0.99 -3.14 -19.49
N SER A 283 -1.96 -3.48 -20.34
CA SER A 283 -2.72 -2.47 -21.08
C SER A 283 -3.51 -1.51 -20.20
N ALA A 284 -4.02 -1.97 -19.05
CA ALA A 284 -4.67 -1.09 -18.08
C ALA A 284 -3.64 -0.20 -17.37
N ASN A 285 -2.44 -0.73 -17.11
CA ASN A 285 -1.34 0.05 -16.55
C ASN A 285 -0.84 1.12 -17.54
N TYR A 286 -0.68 0.80 -18.82
CA TYR A 286 -0.36 1.79 -19.87
C TYR A 286 -1.43 2.88 -19.94
N TYR A 287 -2.71 2.51 -19.84
CA TYR A 287 -3.79 3.49 -19.87
C TYR A 287 -3.58 4.58 -18.80
N TYR A 288 -3.23 4.23 -17.56
CA TYR A 288 -2.98 5.25 -16.53
C TYR A 288 -1.67 6.01 -16.79
N LEU A 289 -0.60 5.32 -17.22
CA LEU A 289 0.72 5.93 -17.46
C LEU A 289 0.74 6.89 -18.65
N ARG A 290 -0.18 6.73 -19.63
CA ARG A 290 -0.09 7.36 -20.95
C ARG A 290 0.15 8.87 -20.92
N HIS A 291 -0.49 9.60 -20.01
CA HIS A 291 -0.37 11.05 -19.98
C HIS A 291 1.00 11.50 -19.45
N PHE A 292 1.54 10.78 -18.46
CA PHE A 292 2.92 10.98 -18.02
C PHE A 292 3.92 10.64 -19.14
N LEU A 293 3.66 9.58 -19.91
CA LEU A 293 4.52 9.19 -21.04
C LEU A 293 4.43 10.18 -22.21
N ASP A 294 3.25 10.74 -22.49
CA ASP A 294 3.06 11.79 -23.49
C ASP A 294 3.86 13.05 -23.12
N ASP A 295 3.79 13.47 -21.86
CA ASP A 295 4.53 14.65 -21.37
C ASP A 295 6.04 14.40 -21.40
N ALA A 296 6.50 13.22 -20.99
CA ALA A 296 7.91 12.83 -21.09
C ALA A 296 8.39 12.82 -22.55
N LYS A 297 7.58 12.25 -23.47
CA LYS A 297 7.92 12.20 -24.89
C LYS A 297 7.97 13.58 -25.53
N ALA A 298 7.02 14.47 -25.20
CA ALA A 298 7.00 15.84 -25.69
C ALA A 298 8.20 16.66 -25.18
N ALA A 299 8.72 16.33 -24.00
CA ALA A 299 9.91 16.95 -23.43
C ALA A 299 11.23 16.29 -23.85
N ASP A 300 11.20 15.31 -24.77
CA ASP A 300 12.34 14.48 -25.18
C ASP A 300 13.09 13.84 -23.99
N LYS A 301 12.33 13.41 -22.98
CA LYS A 301 12.86 12.73 -21.78
C LYS A 301 12.62 11.23 -21.88
N ASP A 302 13.67 10.46 -21.59
CA ASP A 302 13.55 9.02 -21.44
C ASP A 302 12.94 8.63 -20.07
N VAL A 303 12.35 7.44 -20.00
CA VAL A 303 11.60 6.96 -18.82
C VAL A 303 12.04 5.55 -18.44
N ALA A 304 12.37 5.35 -17.16
CA ALA A 304 12.53 4.05 -16.52
C ALA A 304 11.74 4.03 -15.21
N LEU A 305 10.83 3.06 -15.03
CA LEU A 305 9.95 2.98 -13.86
C LEU A 305 10.11 1.64 -13.14
N PRO A 306 10.03 1.59 -11.79
CA PRO A 306 10.03 0.33 -11.07
C PRO A 306 8.78 -0.48 -11.42
N SER A 307 8.96 -1.80 -11.49
CA SER A 307 7.88 -2.75 -11.61
C SER A 307 7.49 -3.30 -10.24
N ALA A 308 6.22 -3.65 -10.05
CA ALA A 308 5.79 -4.36 -8.84
C ALA A 308 6.52 -5.71 -8.71
N TRP A 309 6.64 -6.45 -9.82
CA TRP A 309 7.21 -7.79 -9.86
C TRP A 309 8.60 -7.78 -10.51
N PHE A 310 9.55 -8.57 -9.99
CA PHE A 310 10.82 -8.83 -10.66
C PHE A 310 10.67 -9.93 -11.73
N THR A 311 9.88 -9.62 -12.75
CA THR A 311 9.61 -10.50 -13.89
C THR A 311 9.46 -9.67 -15.16
N ASN A 312 9.72 -10.26 -16.33
CA ASN A 312 9.62 -9.56 -17.61
C ASN A 312 8.96 -10.39 -18.71
N ALA A 313 8.67 -9.75 -19.85
CA ALA A 313 7.89 -10.35 -20.93
C ALA A 313 8.57 -11.55 -21.64
N GLY A 314 9.88 -11.75 -21.47
CA GLY A 314 10.62 -12.84 -22.13
C GLY A 314 11.34 -13.80 -21.20
N GLU A 315 11.17 -13.65 -19.89
CA GLU A 315 11.41 -14.75 -18.96
C GLU A 315 10.35 -15.82 -19.25
N LYS A 316 10.72 -16.68 -20.21
CA LYS A 316 9.93 -17.81 -20.68
C LYS A 316 9.50 -18.65 -19.49
N SER A 317 8.25 -18.47 -19.09
CA SER A 317 7.31 -19.56 -18.84
C SER A 317 7.89 -20.87 -18.29
N HIS A 318 8.52 -20.86 -17.12
CA HIS A 318 8.39 -22.01 -16.21
C HIS A 318 6.94 -22.14 -15.67
N VAL A 319 6.10 -21.13 -15.99
CA VAL A 319 4.63 -21.07 -16.09
C VAL A 319 3.96 -22.35 -16.64
N PHE A 320 4.67 -23.21 -17.38
CA PHE A 320 4.07 -24.36 -18.07
C PHE A 320 3.65 -25.55 -17.20
N LYS A 321 3.71 -25.48 -15.87
CA LYS A 321 3.16 -26.56 -15.03
C LYS A 321 2.18 -26.12 -13.95
N GLY A 322 1.82 -24.84 -13.93
CA GLY A 322 0.84 -24.29 -13.01
C GLY A 322 -0.12 -23.34 -13.71
N TYR A 323 -1.40 -23.43 -13.39
CA TYR A 323 -2.47 -22.63 -13.99
C TYR A 323 -2.26 -21.13 -13.69
N MET A 324 -1.60 -20.41 -14.59
CA MET A 324 -1.43 -18.97 -14.47
C MET A 324 -2.62 -18.22 -15.07
N LEU A 325 -3.30 -17.45 -14.22
CA LEU A 325 -4.24 -16.41 -14.59
C LEU A 325 -3.49 -15.32 -15.37
N HIS A 326 -3.80 -15.19 -16.66
CA HIS A 326 -4.00 -13.96 -17.46
C HIS A 326 -3.11 -12.70 -17.31
N LYS A 327 -1.98 -12.70 -16.58
CA LYS A 327 -1.39 -11.43 -16.09
C LYS A 327 0.13 -11.46 -15.99
N MET A 328 0.83 -11.66 -17.11
CA MET A 328 2.27 -11.39 -17.16
C MET A 328 2.59 -10.36 -18.24
N THR A 329 2.34 -9.11 -17.86
CA THR A 329 3.03 -7.94 -18.42
C THR A 329 3.43 -7.07 -17.24
N TYR A 330 4.47 -6.24 -17.40
CA TYR A 330 4.91 -5.35 -16.34
C TYR A 330 3.76 -4.52 -15.77
N VAL A 331 3.82 -4.21 -14.49
CA VAL A 331 2.89 -3.32 -13.81
C VAL A 331 3.70 -2.38 -12.94
N THR A 332 3.47 -1.08 -13.06
CA THR A 332 3.96 -0.07 -12.11
C THR A 332 2.80 0.35 -11.21
N ASP A 333 2.88 -0.02 -9.92
CA ASP A 333 2.00 0.44 -8.85
C ASP A 333 2.65 1.63 -8.13
N LEU A 334 1.86 2.67 -7.81
CA LEU A 334 2.42 3.90 -7.23
C LEU A 334 2.87 3.75 -5.78
N THR A 335 2.23 2.90 -4.97
CA THR A 335 2.68 2.64 -3.60
C THR A 335 3.98 1.86 -3.65
N THR A 336 4.09 0.85 -4.52
CA THR A 336 5.38 0.17 -4.75
C THR A 336 6.46 1.13 -5.24
N ALA A 337 6.16 2.02 -6.19
CA ALA A 337 7.11 3.03 -6.64
C ALA A 337 7.55 3.96 -5.49
N ALA A 338 6.63 4.34 -4.60
CA ALA A 338 6.92 5.13 -3.41
C ALA A 338 7.79 4.36 -2.41
N ASP A 339 7.56 3.06 -2.21
CA ASP A 339 8.40 2.21 -1.36
C ASP A 339 9.83 2.09 -1.91
N VAL A 340 10.00 1.93 -3.22
CA VAL A 340 11.32 1.93 -3.88
C VAL A 340 12.04 3.27 -3.65
N VAL A 341 11.37 4.40 -3.93
CA VAL A 341 11.96 5.73 -3.72
C VAL A 341 12.31 5.94 -2.24
N ASN A 342 11.43 5.59 -1.32
CA ASN A 342 11.67 5.70 0.12
C ASN A 342 12.84 4.84 0.59
N SER A 343 12.93 3.61 0.10
CA SER A 343 14.01 2.69 0.44
C SER A 343 15.36 3.15 -0.10
N ILE A 344 15.46 3.52 -1.39
CA ILE A 344 16.69 4.09 -1.96
C ILE A 344 17.12 5.35 -1.18
N THR A 345 16.16 6.23 -0.87
CA THR A 345 16.41 7.42 -0.04
C THR A 345 17.03 7.03 1.29
N THR A 346 16.35 6.18 2.05
CA THR A 346 16.76 5.84 3.42
C THR A 346 18.04 4.99 3.47
N LEU A 347 18.31 4.15 2.46
CA LEU A 347 19.57 3.41 2.32
C LEU A 347 20.78 4.34 2.21
N VAL A 348 20.66 5.40 1.41
CA VAL A 348 21.73 6.39 1.26
C VAL A 348 21.82 7.29 2.51
N LEU A 349 20.69 7.74 3.06
CA LEU A 349 20.69 8.61 4.25
C LEU A 349 21.21 7.90 5.51
N SER A 350 20.92 6.60 5.66
CA SER A 350 21.43 5.77 6.77
C SER A 350 22.91 5.42 6.64
N GLY A 351 23.46 5.51 5.43
CA GLY A 351 24.84 5.10 5.13
C GLY A 351 25.00 3.61 4.84
N LEU A 352 23.90 2.83 4.76
CA LEU A 352 23.94 1.44 4.32
C LEU A 352 24.40 1.31 2.86
N VAL A 353 24.12 2.32 2.04
CA VAL A 353 24.57 2.42 0.65
C VAL A 353 25.29 3.75 0.45
N SER A 354 26.44 3.69 -0.24
CA SER A 354 27.19 4.89 -0.59
C SER A 354 26.38 5.81 -1.51
N PRO A 355 26.40 7.15 -1.32
CA PRO A 355 25.77 8.10 -2.25
C PRO A 355 26.22 7.94 -3.71
N GLU A 356 27.40 7.34 -3.93
CA GLU A 356 27.96 6.98 -5.23
C GLU A 356 27.04 6.07 -6.07
N ILE A 357 26.08 5.38 -5.46
CA ILE A 357 25.06 4.60 -6.20
C ILE A 357 24.30 5.45 -7.22
N MET A 358 24.15 6.75 -6.97
CA MET A 358 23.48 7.68 -7.90
C MET A 358 24.34 8.02 -9.13
N LYS A 359 25.61 7.59 -9.17
CA LYS A 359 26.42 7.66 -10.40
C LYS A 359 26.07 6.55 -11.39
N ASP A 360 25.40 5.49 -10.94
CA ASP A 360 24.76 4.53 -11.84
C ASP A 360 23.55 5.23 -12.50
N GLN A 361 23.69 5.54 -13.78
CA GLN A 361 22.70 6.31 -14.53
C GLN A 361 21.32 5.64 -14.55
N GLU A 362 21.25 4.30 -14.57
CA GLU A 362 19.97 3.60 -14.57
C GLU A 362 19.29 3.69 -13.20
N VAL A 363 20.04 3.57 -12.12
CA VAL A 363 19.48 3.72 -10.75
C VAL A 363 18.98 5.14 -10.54
N SER A 364 19.79 6.15 -10.88
CA SER A 364 19.41 7.56 -10.80
C SER A 364 18.16 7.85 -11.65
N GLN A 365 18.12 7.37 -12.90
CA GLN A 365 16.96 7.55 -13.78
C GLN A 365 15.69 6.94 -13.19
N ILE A 366 15.74 5.69 -12.69
CA ILE A 366 14.59 5.03 -12.06
C ILE A 366 14.12 5.81 -10.83
N TYR A 367 15.05 6.25 -9.99
CA TYR A 367 14.77 7.00 -8.76
C TYR A 367 14.08 8.35 -9.07
N LEU A 368 14.62 9.12 -10.02
CA LEU A 368 14.08 10.40 -10.46
C LEU A 368 12.74 10.26 -11.19
N ASN A 369 12.62 9.29 -12.10
CA ASN A 369 11.38 9.07 -12.87
C ASN A 369 10.24 8.54 -11.99
N ALA A 370 10.52 7.63 -11.05
CA ALA A 370 9.53 7.18 -10.08
C ALA A 370 9.00 8.34 -9.23
N SER A 371 9.90 9.19 -8.72
CA SER A 371 9.51 10.40 -7.99
C SER A 371 8.70 11.38 -8.84
N ALA A 372 9.07 11.57 -10.11
CA ALA A 372 8.33 12.41 -11.05
C ALA A 372 6.92 11.86 -11.32
N LEU A 373 6.78 10.54 -11.50
CA LEU A 373 5.50 9.87 -11.68
C LEU A 373 4.62 9.99 -10.42
N ILE A 374 5.19 9.85 -9.23
CA ILE A 374 4.49 10.05 -7.95
C ILE A 374 3.96 11.49 -7.87
N SER A 375 4.83 12.49 -8.10
CA SER A 375 4.44 13.91 -8.09
C SER A 375 3.35 14.21 -9.13
N TYR A 376 3.50 13.68 -10.34
CA TYR A 376 2.52 13.80 -11.42
C TYR A 376 1.17 13.19 -11.02
N SER A 377 1.18 12.00 -10.43
CA SER A 377 -0.03 11.27 -10.05
C SER A 377 -0.77 11.98 -8.92
N ILE A 378 -0.06 12.53 -7.93
CA ILE A 378 -0.68 13.39 -6.91
C ILE A 378 -1.33 14.61 -7.58
N LYS A 379 -0.59 15.34 -8.43
CA LYS A 379 -1.07 16.57 -9.07
C LYS A 379 -2.26 16.37 -10.01
N SER A 380 -2.37 15.19 -10.60
CA SER A 380 -3.44 14.82 -11.53
C SER A 380 -4.60 14.05 -10.89
N ASN A 381 -4.61 13.91 -9.55
CA ASN A 381 -5.56 13.04 -8.83
C ASN A 381 -5.60 11.61 -9.42
N PHE A 382 -4.42 11.04 -9.65
CA PHE A 382 -4.24 9.71 -10.26
C PHE A 382 -4.90 9.60 -11.64
N SER A 383 -5.00 10.72 -12.37
CA SER A 383 -5.80 10.83 -13.61
C SER A 383 -7.24 10.33 -13.45
N ASN A 384 -7.83 10.53 -12.26
CA ASN A 384 -9.12 10.01 -11.82
C ASN A 384 -9.27 8.48 -11.91
N ARG A 385 -8.16 7.74 -11.91
CA ARG A 385 -8.10 6.28 -11.95
C ARG A 385 -7.23 5.72 -10.81
N PRO A 386 -7.56 6.02 -9.53
CA PRO A 386 -6.83 5.46 -8.40
C PRO A 386 -6.89 3.93 -8.40
N ASP A 387 -7.92 3.31 -8.98
CA ASP A 387 -8.00 1.87 -9.15
C ASP A 387 -6.92 1.28 -10.08
N LEU A 388 -6.37 2.05 -11.02
CA LEU A 388 -5.29 1.57 -11.88
C LEU A 388 -3.91 1.95 -11.35
N ALA A 389 -3.82 3.12 -10.72
CA ALA A 389 -2.57 3.68 -10.21
C ALA A 389 -2.15 3.04 -8.86
N LEU A 390 -3.14 2.72 -8.02
CA LEU A 390 -3.02 2.03 -6.73
C LEU A 390 -3.62 0.62 -6.90
N MET A 391 -2.94 -0.17 -7.74
CA MET A 391 -3.45 -1.45 -8.21
C MET A 391 -3.51 -2.48 -7.10
N PHE A 392 -2.44 -2.56 -6.30
CA PHE A 392 -2.25 -3.53 -5.23
C PHE A 392 -2.52 -2.94 -3.85
N PHE A 393 -2.17 -1.67 -3.62
CA PHE A 393 -2.33 -0.99 -2.33
C PHE A 393 -3.38 0.12 -2.46
N PRO A 394 -4.69 -0.17 -2.35
CA PRO A 394 -5.75 0.70 -2.84
C PRO A 394 -5.94 1.99 -2.03
N SER A 395 -5.37 2.08 -0.82
CA SER A 395 -5.58 3.24 0.04
C SER A 395 -4.76 4.43 -0.43
N ARG A 396 -5.46 5.53 -0.76
CA ARG A 396 -4.82 6.80 -1.13
C ARG A 396 -4.02 7.38 0.02
N TYR A 397 -4.52 7.21 1.25
CA TYR A 397 -3.89 7.74 2.45
C TYR A 397 -2.64 6.97 2.86
N MET A 398 -2.60 5.65 2.65
CA MET A 398 -1.38 4.87 2.79
C MET A 398 -0.31 5.35 1.80
N PHE A 399 -0.68 5.54 0.53
CA PHE A 399 0.23 6.11 -0.48
C PHE A 399 0.75 7.51 -0.08
N TYR A 400 -0.14 8.41 0.32
CA TYR A 400 0.25 9.76 0.77
C TYR A 400 1.18 9.71 1.98
N TRP A 401 0.93 8.82 2.94
CA TRP A 401 1.81 8.63 4.08
C TRP A 401 3.19 8.13 3.65
N THR A 402 3.29 7.13 2.78
CA THR A 402 4.57 6.64 2.25
C THR A 402 5.36 7.78 1.59
N VAL A 403 4.72 8.60 0.77
CA VAL A 403 5.38 9.76 0.13
C VAL A 403 5.78 10.83 1.17
N ALA A 404 4.93 11.09 2.16
CA ALA A 404 5.23 12.03 3.24
C ALA A 404 6.46 11.60 4.07
N ARG A 405 6.67 10.29 4.27
CA ARG A 405 7.87 9.75 4.94
C ARG A 405 9.16 10.08 4.18
N ILE A 406 9.13 10.04 2.85
CA ILE A 406 10.27 10.43 1.99
C ILE A 406 10.60 11.90 2.22
N VAL A 407 9.57 12.77 2.11
CA VAL A 407 9.72 14.22 2.32
C VAL A 407 10.22 14.54 3.73
N SER A 408 9.67 13.89 4.76
CA SER A 408 10.10 14.09 6.14
C SER A 408 11.55 13.67 6.36
N SER A 409 11.97 12.50 5.85
CA SER A 409 13.33 11.99 6.01
C SER A 409 14.36 12.90 5.34
N LEU A 410 14.07 13.34 4.11
CA LEU A 410 14.89 14.30 3.38
C LEU A 410 14.93 15.66 4.08
N ASN A 411 13.82 16.13 4.65
CA ASN A 411 13.77 17.40 5.37
C ASN A 411 14.66 17.37 6.63
N VAL A 412 14.55 16.31 7.44
CA VAL A 412 15.40 16.14 8.64
C VAL A 412 16.87 16.15 8.24
N TYR A 413 17.24 15.34 7.26
CA TYR A 413 18.63 15.24 6.82
C TYR A 413 19.16 16.55 6.21
N LYS A 414 18.32 17.26 5.45
CA LYS A 414 18.66 18.59 4.90
C LYS A 414 19.03 19.57 6.02
N ILE A 415 18.27 19.59 7.12
CA ILE A 415 18.51 20.48 8.26
C ILE A 415 19.81 20.11 8.99
N GLU A 416 20.08 18.81 9.17
CA GLU A 416 21.26 18.36 9.93
C GLU A 416 22.57 18.43 9.13
N LYS A 417 22.55 18.02 7.86
CA LYS A 417 23.78 17.71 7.08
C LYS A 417 23.76 18.22 5.64
N GLY A 418 22.61 18.68 5.13
CA GLY A 418 22.42 18.96 3.70
C GLY A 418 22.24 17.68 2.87
N PHE A 419 21.93 17.80 1.58
CA PHE A 419 21.71 16.64 0.72
C PHE A 419 23.02 16.00 0.27
N PRO A 420 23.14 14.66 0.30
CA PRO A 420 24.38 13.98 -0.11
C PRO A 420 24.58 13.97 -1.64
N VAL A 421 23.50 14.12 -2.42
CA VAL A 421 23.49 14.09 -3.90
C VAL A 421 22.38 15.00 -4.45
N GLU A 422 22.58 15.54 -5.65
CA GLU A 422 21.65 16.47 -6.31
C GLU A 422 20.28 15.83 -6.61
N ASP A 423 20.26 14.53 -6.95
CA ASP A 423 19.01 13.78 -7.19
C ASP A 423 18.04 13.86 -6.00
N MET A 424 18.57 13.82 -4.78
CA MET A 424 17.76 13.92 -3.56
C MET A 424 17.18 15.32 -3.36
N GLU A 425 17.88 16.37 -3.78
CA GLU A 425 17.36 17.73 -3.75
C GLU A 425 16.18 17.89 -4.71
N LEU A 426 16.31 17.36 -5.93
CA LEU A 426 15.25 17.40 -6.95
C LEU A 426 14.01 16.63 -6.49
N ILE A 427 14.20 15.44 -5.94
CA ILE A 427 13.11 14.60 -5.40
C ILE A 427 12.46 15.27 -4.21
N PHE A 428 13.25 15.83 -3.28
CA PHE A 428 12.72 16.57 -2.15
C PHE A 428 11.83 17.71 -2.61
N SER A 429 12.31 18.54 -3.55
CA SER A 429 11.55 19.68 -4.09
C SER A 429 10.22 19.24 -4.72
N ASN A 430 10.27 18.24 -5.61
CA ASN A 430 9.10 17.78 -6.36
C ASN A 430 8.03 17.11 -5.47
N LEU A 431 8.47 16.26 -4.54
CA LEU A 431 7.55 15.56 -3.64
C LEU A 431 7.03 16.49 -2.54
N LYS A 432 7.87 17.38 -1.99
CA LYS A 432 7.44 18.39 -1.02
C LYS A 432 6.35 19.28 -1.61
N GLN A 433 6.54 19.77 -2.83
CA GLN A 433 5.52 20.59 -3.51
C GLN A 433 4.20 19.81 -3.73
N ALA A 434 4.28 18.55 -4.15
CA ALA A 434 3.09 17.73 -4.34
C ALA A 434 2.35 17.46 -3.03
N MET A 435 3.08 17.17 -1.96
CA MET A 435 2.52 16.85 -0.65
C MET A 435 1.94 18.07 0.07
N GLU A 436 2.68 19.17 0.13
CA GLU A 436 2.21 20.42 0.75
C GLU A 436 1.15 21.14 -0.10
N GLY A 437 1.07 20.84 -1.41
CA GLY A 437 0.05 21.36 -2.31
C GLY A 437 -1.14 20.41 -2.47
N GLU A 438 -1.16 19.68 -3.58
CA GLU A 438 -2.30 18.91 -4.05
C GLU A 438 -2.71 17.77 -3.12
N ALA A 439 -1.75 17.02 -2.54
CA ALA A 439 -2.12 15.96 -1.58
C ALA A 439 -2.81 16.54 -0.35
N THR A 440 -2.27 17.62 0.22
CA THR A 440 -2.90 18.33 1.35
C THR A 440 -4.30 18.84 0.96
N ARG A 441 -4.46 19.40 -0.25
CA ARG A 441 -5.77 19.85 -0.75
C ARG A 441 -6.78 18.69 -0.82
N PHE A 442 -6.39 17.53 -1.34
CA PHE A 442 -7.26 16.35 -1.42
C PHE A 442 -7.59 15.77 -0.05
N ILE A 443 -6.62 15.70 0.86
CA ILE A 443 -6.89 15.24 2.24
C ILE A 443 -7.84 16.21 2.93
N ILE A 444 -7.67 17.53 2.80
CA ILE A 444 -8.60 18.50 3.40
C ILE A 444 -10.00 18.38 2.80
N SER A 445 -10.14 18.12 1.49
CA SER A 445 -11.47 18.02 0.86
C SER A 445 -12.25 16.78 1.27
N ASP A 446 -11.57 15.71 1.68
CA ASP A 446 -12.17 14.41 1.97
C ASP A 446 -12.54 14.25 3.45
N VAL A 447 -12.21 15.23 4.31
CA VAL A 447 -12.46 15.15 5.76
C VAL A 447 -13.94 15.12 6.09
N LYS A 448 -14.33 14.24 7.00
CA LYS A 448 -15.70 14.12 7.52
C LYS A 448 -15.74 14.54 8.98
N ARG A 449 -16.92 14.97 9.41
CA ARG A 449 -17.19 15.37 10.79
C ARG A 449 -18.09 14.34 11.46
N ASP A 450 -17.73 13.92 12.66
CA ASP A 450 -18.55 13.06 13.51
C ASP A 450 -19.70 13.87 14.09
N ASP A 451 -20.92 13.38 13.94
CA ASP A 451 -22.12 14.11 14.35
C ASP A 451 -22.26 14.20 15.87
N ASP A 452 -21.65 13.26 16.62
CA ASP A 452 -21.84 13.15 18.07
C ASP A 452 -21.02 14.21 18.84
N ASP A 453 -19.78 14.46 18.42
CA ASP A 453 -18.85 15.36 19.13
C ASP A 453 -18.09 16.34 18.23
N GLY A 454 -18.32 16.29 16.92
CA GLY A 454 -17.68 17.17 15.97
C GLY A 454 -16.20 16.86 15.69
N SER A 455 -15.66 15.74 16.20
CA SER A 455 -14.32 15.24 15.84
C SER A 455 -14.26 14.83 14.36
N LEU A 456 -13.06 14.61 13.83
CA LEU A 456 -12.85 14.50 12.39
C LEU A 456 -12.31 13.12 12.00
N TYR A 457 -12.85 12.55 10.93
CA TYR A 457 -12.45 11.22 10.46
C TYR A 457 -12.41 11.14 8.94
N PHE A 458 -11.86 10.03 8.44
CA PHE A 458 -11.73 9.73 7.03
C PHE A 458 -12.24 8.33 6.70
N ASP A 459 -12.78 8.20 5.51
CA ASP A 459 -13.28 6.96 4.91
C ASP A 459 -12.59 6.77 3.55
N ASP A 460 -12.21 5.53 3.20
CA ASP A 460 -11.58 5.23 1.90
C ASP A 460 -12.22 3.98 1.25
N PHE A 461 -11.64 2.80 1.45
CA PHE A 461 -11.94 1.61 0.65
C PHE A 461 -13.07 0.73 1.22
N LEU A 462 -12.94 0.28 2.47
CA LEU A 462 -13.86 -0.70 3.08
C LEU A 462 -15.12 -0.04 3.65
N GLY A 463 -16.27 -0.66 3.39
CA GLY A 463 -17.55 -0.23 3.93
C GLY A 463 -18.11 1.07 3.33
N ASN A 464 -17.59 1.59 2.22
CA ASN A 464 -17.99 2.92 1.67
C ASN A 464 -18.64 2.88 0.29
N GLY A 465 -19.22 1.75 -0.12
CA GLY A 465 -19.91 1.74 -1.42
C GLY A 465 -20.87 0.59 -1.66
N ASP A 466 -21.36 -0.02 -0.59
CA ASP A 466 -22.64 -0.72 -0.66
C ASP A 466 -23.71 0.26 -1.17
N LEU A 467 -24.68 -0.24 -1.94
CA LEU A 467 -25.78 0.59 -2.44
C LEU A 467 -27.10 0.17 -1.80
N THR A 468 -27.93 1.14 -1.44
CA THR A 468 -29.34 0.90 -1.12
C THR A 468 -30.10 0.47 -2.39
N ALA A 469 -31.33 -0.02 -2.22
CA ALA A 469 -32.25 -0.35 -3.32
C ALA A 469 -32.42 0.79 -4.35
N ASP A 470 -32.21 2.04 -3.94
CA ASP A 470 -32.31 3.25 -4.76
C ASP A 470 -30.94 3.74 -5.26
N ASN A 471 -29.91 2.88 -5.28
CA ASN A 471 -28.53 3.21 -5.67
C ASN A 471 -27.87 4.31 -4.82
N LYS A 472 -28.22 4.45 -3.53
CA LYS A 472 -27.52 5.38 -2.63
C LYS A 472 -26.38 4.69 -1.89
N PRO A 473 -25.21 5.30 -1.72
CA PRO A 473 -24.12 4.72 -0.93
C PRO A 473 -24.52 4.47 0.53
N ILE A 474 -24.17 3.29 1.04
CA ILE A 474 -24.20 2.91 2.46
C ILE A 474 -22.77 3.04 2.99
N ILE A 475 -22.62 3.76 4.10
CA ILE A 475 -21.33 4.05 4.73
C ILE A 475 -21.25 3.32 6.07
N ARG A 476 -20.55 2.19 6.08
CA ARG A 476 -20.23 1.38 7.26
C ARG A 476 -18.91 1.80 7.90
N GLY A 477 -17.95 2.34 7.12
CA GLY A 477 -16.65 2.81 7.62
C GLY A 477 -15.79 1.70 8.21
N GLU A 478 -15.70 0.56 7.53
CA GLU A 478 -15.01 -0.64 8.04
C GLU A 478 -13.48 -0.47 8.12
N ASP A 479 -12.90 0.45 7.34
CA ASP A 479 -11.48 0.85 7.41
C ASP A 479 -11.26 2.24 8.01
N ARG A 480 -12.28 2.82 8.67
CA ARG A 480 -12.25 4.20 9.14
C ARG A 480 -11.13 4.49 10.12
N ILE A 481 -10.84 3.57 11.05
CA ILE A 481 -9.74 3.72 12.00
C ILE A 481 -8.41 3.82 11.25
N PHE A 482 -8.15 2.86 10.36
CA PHE A 482 -6.93 2.82 9.56
C PHE A 482 -6.78 4.07 8.69
N THR A 483 -7.84 4.44 7.98
CA THR A 483 -7.86 5.58 7.07
C THR A 483 -7.61 6.89 7.81
N THR A 484 -8.27 7.08 8.95
CA THR A 484 -8.10 8.28 9.78
C THR A 484 -6.68 8.39 10.33
N ALA A 485 -6.11 7.27 10.81
CA ALA A 485 -4.72 7.24 11.26
C ALA A 485 -3.72 7.55 10.14
N MET A 486 -3.93 6.99 8.94
CA MET A 486 -3.08 7.26 7.77
C MET A 486 -3.16 8.71 7.31
N ALA A 487 -4.36 9.30 7.27
CA ALA A 487 -4.54 10.71 6.91
C ALA A 487 -3.82 11.64 7.92
N ALA A 488 -3.99 11.39 9.22
CA ALA A 488 -3.30 12.15 10.26
C ALA A 488 -1.78 12.01 10.14
N ASN A 489 -1.27 10.79 9.94
CA ASN A 489 0.16 10.56 9.71
C ASN A 489 0.66 11.26 8.45
N ALA A 490 -0.04 11.18 7.32
CA ALA A 490 0.35 11.86 6.09
C ALA A 490 0.48 13.39 6.28
N LEU A 491 -0.49 14.02 6.96
CA LEU A 491 -0.46 15.45 7.28
C LEU A 491 0.70 15.78 8.23
N MET A 492 0.88 15.00 9.30
CA MET A 492 1.96 15.23 10.27
C MET A 492 3.36 15.04 9.67
N TYR A 493 3.57 14.03 8.82
CA TYR A 493 4.85 13.85 8.13
C TYR A 493 5.09 14.92 7.05
N THR A 494 4.02 15.47 6.46
CA THR A 494 4.11 16.56 5.48
C THR A 494 4.41 17.90 6.16
N TRP A 495 3.77 18.23 7.27
CA TRP A 495 3.74 19.59 7.81
C TRP A 495 4.50 19.80 9.11
N LEU A 496 5.08 18.75 9.70
CA LEU A 496 5.98 18.89 10.85
C LEU A 496 7.45 18.83 10.42
N THR A 497 8.29 19.56 11.15
CA THR A 497 9.72 19.30 11.25
C THR A 497 10.00 18.53 12.54
N PHE A 498 10.89 17.55 12.47
CA PHE A 498 11.33 16.78 13.64
C PHE A 498 12.75 17.19 14.05
N ASP A 499 12.93 17.50 15.32
CA ASP A 499 14.25 17.71 15.92
C ASP A 499 14.73 16.38 16.54
N PRO A 500 15.76 15.73 15.96
CA PRO A 500 16.28 14.46 16.45
C PRO A 500 16.99 14.57 17.81
N VAL A 501 17.41 15.76 18.23
CA VAL A 501 18.08 15.97 19.53
C VAL A 501 17.06 15.98 20.66
N SER A 502 16.03 16.84 20.56
CA SER A 502 14.98 16.91 21.58
C SER A 502 13.90 15.84 21.44
N ARG A 503 13.87 15.13 20.30
CA ARG A 503 12.79 14.22 19.86
C ARG A 503 11.42 14.88 19.82
N LYS A 504 11.38 16.19 19.58
CA LYS A 504 10.14 16.97 19.46
C LYS A 504 9.84 17.31 18.01
N SER A 505 8.55 17.51 17.74
CA SER A 505 8.05 17.94 16.44
C SER A 505 7.51 19.37 16.52
N HIS A 506 7.72 20.15 15.47
CA HIS A 506 7.24 21.52 15.35
C HIS A 506 6.49 21.68 14.02
N TRP A 507 5.42 22.46 14.02
CA TRP A 507 4.77 22.86 12.77
C TRP A 507 5.72 23.70 11.91
N LYS A 508 5.81 23.37 10.62
CA LYS A 508 6.51 24.21 9.65
C LYS A 508 5.89 25.61 9.60
N ASN A 509 6.73 26.61 9.30
CA ASN A 509 6.23 27.95 9.00
C ASN A 509 5.31 27.90 7.77
N GLY A 510 4.13 28.50 7.89
CA GLY A 510 3.13 28.52 6.82
C GLY A 510 2.23 27.29 6.76
N THR A 511 2.28 26.37 7.73
CA THR A 511 1.28 25.30 7.84
C THR A 511 -0.13 25.89 7.92
N PRO A 512 -1.06 25.50 7.02
CA PRO A 512 -2.44 25.97 7.06
C PRO A 512 -3.13 25.61 8.38
N GLU A 513 -3.92 26.52 8.93
CA GLU A 513 -4.62 26.26 10.20
C GLU A 513 -5.60 25.09 10.09
N SER A 514 -6.23 24.92 8.92
CA SER A 514 -7.07 23.77 8.61
C SER A 514 -6.34 22.44 8.75
N VAL A 515 -5.03 22.38 8.47
CA VAL A 515 -4.24 21.15 8.67
C VAL A 515 -4.11 20.83 10.15
N LYS A 516 -3.82 21.83 10.99
CA LYS A 516 -3.70 21.64 12.44
C LYS A 516 -5.05 21.22 13.03
N ASP A 517 -6.12 21.90 12.64
CA ASP A 517 -7.49 21.61 13.06
C ASP A 517 -7.91 20.17 12.70
N ILE A 518 -7.56 19.72 11.49
CA ILE A 518 -7.85 18.35 11.04
C ILE A 518 -7.04 17.34 11.85
N VAL A 519 -5.74 17.57 12.05
CA VAL A 519 -4.91 16.66 12.85
C VAL A 519 -5.43 16.55 14.29
N ASP A 520 -5.78 17.67 14.92
CA ASP A 520 -6.40 17.67 16.25
C ASP A 520 -7.72 16.87 16.26
N GLY A 521 -8.60 17.13 15.29
CA GLY A 521 -9.88 16.44 15.16
C GLY A 521 -9.75 14.94 14.92
N CYS A 522 -8.77 14.50 14.13
CA CYS A 522 -8.47 13.09 13.90
C CYS A 522 -7.92 12.41 15.15
N VAL A 523 -7.05 13.08 15.89
CA VAL A 523 -6.52 12.54 17.14
C VAL A 523 -7.63 12.36 18.17
N LEU A 524 -8.52 13.34 18.31
CA LEU A 524 -9.70 13.22 19.17
C LEU A 524 -10.57 12.04 18.76
N TRP A 525 -10.85 11.90 17.46
CA TRP A 525 -11.67 10.82 16.93
C TRP A 525 -11.03 9.44 17.19
N LEU A 526 -9.72 9.29 16.96
CA LEU A 526 -8.98 8.04 17.17
C LEU A 526 -8.93 7.64 18.65
N VAL A 527 -8.62 8.59 19.55
CA VAL A 527 -8.58 8.34 21.01
C VAL A 527 -9.90 7.79 21.52
N LYS A 528 -11.01 8.30 21.01
CA LYS A 528 -12.37 7.85 21.34
C LYS A 528 -12.65 6.48 20.72
N ASN A 529 -12.58 6.38 19.39
CA ASN A 529 -13.24 5.29 18.67
C ASN A 529 -12.37 4.03 18.48
N THR A 530 -11.03 4.12 18.58
CA THR A 530 -10.17 2.97 18.23
C THR A 530 -10.35 1.77 19.15
N LEU A 531 -10.60 2.00 20.45
CA LEU A 531 -10.71 0.94 21.46
C LEU A 531 -12.15 0.69 21.93
N GLU A 532 -13.13 1.45 21.43
CA GLU A 532 -14.54 1.35 21.83
C GLU A 532 -15.26 0.12 21.28
N GLY A 533 -14.71 -0.53 20.24
CA GLY A 533 -15.33 -1.68 19.58
C GLY A 533 -16.50 -1.32 18.64
N LYS A 534 -16.82 -0.03 18.48
CA LYS A 534 -17.86 0.47 17.54
C LYS A 534 -17.47 0.24 16.08
N PHE A 535 -16.19 0.38 15.74
CA PHE A 535 -15.65 0.18 14.40
C PHE A 535 -14.67 -0.99 14.38
N LYS A 536 -14.66 -1.75 13.29
CA LYS A 536 -13.64 -2.78 13.07
C LYS A 536 -12.30 -2.09 12.76
N PRO A 537 -11.16 -2.62 13.21
CA PRO A 537 -9.84 -2.11 12.87
C PRO A 537 -9.37 -2.63 11.50
N TRP A 538 -10.28 -2.94 10.58
CA TRP A 538 -9.90 -3.53 9.31
C TRP A 538 -9.16 -2.52 8.43
N ASN A 539 -8.43 -3.06 7.47
CA ASN A 539 -7.80 -2.29 6.40
C ASN A 539 -7.83 -3.10 5.11
N ALA A 540 -7.64 -2.42 3.98
CA ALA A 540 -7.39 -3.05 2.70
C ALA A 540 -5.93 -2.79 2.32
N LEU A 541 -4.99 -3.38 3.06
CA LEU A 541 -3.56 -3.12 2.88
C LEU A 541 -3.05 -3.68 1.54
N HIS A 542 -3.69 -4.72 1.01
CA HIS A 542 -3.38 -5.26 -0.31
C HIS A 542 -4.66 -5.80 -0.97
N ILE A 543 -4.79 -5.70 -2.28
CA ILE A 543 -5.91 -6.26 -3.06
C ILE A 543 -5.42 -7.04 -4.27
N SER A 544 -6.22 -7.98 -4.73
CA SER A 544 -5.94 -8.66 -5.99
C SER A 544 -6.04 -7.69 -7.18
N GLN A 545 -5.20 -7.92 -8.19
CA GLN A 545 -5.26 -7.15 -9.43
C GLN A 545 -6.57 -7.38 -10.20
N ASN A 546 -7.31 -8.46 -9.92
CA ASN A 546 -8.57 -8.74 -10.63
C ASN A 546 -9.68 -7.85 -10.08
N LYS A 547 -10.24 -7.02 -10.96
CA LYS A 547 -11.24 -6.00 -10.62
C LYS A 547 -12.59 -6.29 -11.29
N GLY A 548 -12.78 -7.53 -11.74
CA GLY A 548 -13.96 -7.99 -12.46
C GLY A 548 -13.77 -8.04 -13.98
N ARG A 549 -14.71 -8.71 -14.66
CA ARG A 549 -14.63 -9.01 -16.10
C ARG A 549 -14.58 -7.78 -17.01
N ASP A 550 -15.15 -6.67 -16.56
CA ASP A 550 -15.21 -5.43 -17.34
C ASP A 550 -14.03 -4.49 -17.09
N TYR A 551 -13.13 -4.84 -16.17
CA TYR A 551 -11.90 -4.08 -15.86
C TYR A 551 -10.61 -4.87 -16.14
N ASN A 552 -10.71 -6.03 -16.81
CA ASN A 552 -9.54 -6.82 -17.24
C ASN A 552 -8.67 -6.07 -18.25
N SER A 553 -7.38 -6.40 -18.32
CA SER A 553 -6.38 -5.72 -19.17
C SER A 553 -6.76 -5.70 -20.65
N CYS A 554 -7.42 -6.75 -21.15
CA CYS A 554 -7.91 -6.82 -22.53
C CYS A 554 -9.04 -5.83 -22.87
N ARG A 555 -9.59 -5.11 -21.87
CA ARG A 555 -10.57 -4.03 -22.07
C ARG A 555 -9.93 -2.69 -22.42
N TYR A 556 -8.60 -2.61 -22.34
CA TYR A 556 -7.84 -1.41 -22.68
C TYR A 556 -7.12 -1.60 -24.02
N PRO A 557 -6.87 -0.51 -24.77
CA PRO A 557 -6.12 -0.56 -26.01
C PRO A 557 -4.80 -1.33 -25.87
N THR A 558 -4.59 -2.27 -26.78
CA THR A 558 -3.50 -3.25 -26.73
C THR A 558 -2.85 -3.34 -28.12
N ASN A 559 -1.53 -3.46 -28.20
CA ASN A 559 -0.79 -3.70 -29.46
C ASN A 559 0.10 -4.95 -29.41
N TYR A 560 0.16 -5.65 -28.27
CA TYR A 560 0.92 -6.87 -28.08
C TYR A 560 0.04 -7.94 -27.45
N PHE A 561 -0.03 -9.09 -28.11
CA PHE A 561 -0.76 -10.26 -27.65
C PHE A 561 0.16 -11.48 -27.72
N PHE A 562 0.13 -12.32 -26.69
CA PHE A 562 0.75 -13.63 -26.75
C PHE A 562 -0.16 -14.71 -26.19
N GLU A 563 -0.26 -15.81 -26.93
CA GLU A 563 -1.00 -17.00 -26.53
C GLU A 563 -0.14 -17.85 -25.60
N VAL A 564 -0.73 -18.36 -24.52
CA VAL A 564 -0.07 -19.33 -23.63
C VAL A 564 -0.29 -20.74 -24.20
N PRO A 565 0.77 -21.49 -24.57
CA PRO A 565 0.65 -22.87 -25.03
C PRO A 565 -0.15 -23.76 -24.07
N GLN A 566 -1.06 -24.58 -24.61
CA GLN A 566 -1.89 -25.48 -23.82
C GLN A 566 -1.05 -26.59 -23.17
N VAL A 567 -1.09 -26.67 -21.84
CA VAL A 567 -0.62 -27.84 -21.09
C VAL A 567 -1.87 -28.60 -20.70
N HIS A 568 -1.98 -29.86 -21.12
CA HIS A 568 -3.14 -30.72 -20.92
C HIS A 568 -3.60 -30.68 -19.45
N VAL A 569 -4.89 -30.42 -19.19
CA VAL A 569 -5.78 -31.09 -18.21
C VAL A 569 -7.12 -30.32 -18.09
N LEU A 570 -8.22 -31.09 -18.05
CA LEU A 570 -9.66 -30.76 -17.97
C LEU A 570 -10.31 -30.16 -19.24
N GLN A 571 -10.98 -31.04 -20.00
CA GLN A 571 -11.69 -30.84 -21.27
C GLN A 571 -12.88 -29.85 -21.26
N PHE A 572 -13.07 -29.05 -20.21
CA PHE A 572 -14.26 -28.19 -20.06
C PHE A 572 -13.96 -26.68 -20.08
N VAL A 573 -12.74 -26.26 -20.41
CA VAL A 573 -12.36 -24.83 -20.38
C VAL A 573 -12.13 -24.28 -21.78
N SER A 574 -13.09 -23.51 -22.30
CA SER A 574 -12.86 -22.58 -23.41
C SER A 574 -12.81 -21.15 -22.87
N LEU A 575 -11.63 -20.72 -22.45
CA LEU A 575 -11.32 -19.32 -22.18
C LEU A 575 -10.02 -19.02 -22.93
N PHE A 576 -10.06 -18.05 -23.83
CA PHE A 576 -8.89 -17.51 -24.52
C PHE A 576 -7.79 -17.21 -23.49
N ARG A 577 -6.69 -17.96 -23.43
CA ARG A 577 -5.53 -17.66 -22.56
C ARG A 577 -4.55 -16.71 -23.27
N VAL A 578 -5.05 -15.52 -23.62
CA VAL A 578 -4.26 -14.45 -24.24
C VAL A 578 -3.84 -13.46 -23.17
N ILE A 579 -2.55 -13.13 -23.13
CA ILE A 579 -2.06 -11.98 -22.36
C ILE A 579 -2.03 -10.76 -23.27
N ALA A 580 -2.58 -9.65 -22.78
CA ALA A 580 -2.73 -8.39 -23.50
C ALA A 580 -1.82 -7.33 -22.87
N GLY A 581 -0.91 -6.76 -23.65
CA GLY A 581 -0.03 -5.67 -23.24
C GLY A 581 0.15 -4.57 -24.28
N VAL A 582 0.74 -3.47 -23.82
CA VAL A 582 1.27 -2.42 -24.68
C VAL A 582 2.78 -2.53 -24.74
N GLN A 583 3.29 -2.85 -25.93
CA GLN A 583 4.70 -2.83 -26.28
C GLN A 583 5.10 -1.45 -26.81
N GLY A 584 6.07 -0.83 -26.15
CA GLY A 584 6.61 0.49 -26.49
C GLY A 584 5.64 1.65 -26.23
N TYR A 585 6.07 2.85 -26.63
CA TYR A 585 5.22 4.04 -26.61
C TYR A 585 4.29 4.12 -27.83
N ILE A 586 3.00 4.29 -27.57
CA ILE A 586 1.97 4.59 -28.59
C ILE A 586 1.73 6.11 -28.61
N PRO A 587 1.94 6.80 -29.76
CA PRO A 587 1.64 8.21 -29.90
C PRO A 587 0.21 8.58 -29.50
N LYS A 588 0.06 9.72 -28.80
CA LYS A 588 -1.22 10.23 -28.27
C LYS A 588 -2.39 10.09 -29.24
N ASN A 589 -2.26 10.62 -30.46
CA ASN A 589 -3.32 10.58 -31.48
C ASN A 589 -3.72 9.16 -31.90
N LYS A 590 -2.76 8.23 -31.93
CA LYS A 590 -3.02 6.82 -32.23
C LYS A 590 -3.72 6.14 -31.05
N TYR A 591 -3.29 6.39 -29.82
CA TYR A 591 -3.92 5.81 -28.65
C TYR A 591 -5.35 6.33 -28.45
N GLU A 592 -5.60 7.62 -28.67
CA GLU A 592 -6.93 8.21 -28.69
C GLU A 592 -7.85 7.57 -29.74
N ALA A 593 -7.33 7.27 -30.93
CA ALA A 593 -8.08 6.53 -31.93
C ALA A 593 -8.43 5.11 -31.45
N MET A 594 -7.51 4.42 -30.77
CA MET A 594 -7.76 3.08 -30.21
C MET A 594 -8.76 3.09 -29.05
N LEU A 595 -8.84 4.16 -28.27
CA LEU A 595 -9.86 4.29 -27.21
C LEU A 595 -11.28 4.36 -27.77
N ASN A 596 -11.44 4.84 -29.00
CA ASN A 596 -12.72 4.92 -29.70
C ASN A 596 -13.10 3.61 -30.41
N THR A 597 -12.27 2.57 -30.35
CA THR A 597 -12.60 1.25 -30.88
C THR A 597 -13.05 0.30 -29.79
N LEU A 598 -13.90 -0.68 -30.15
CA LEU A 598 -14.35 -1.70 -29.22
C LEU A 598 -13.22 -2.70 -28.93
N GLN A 599 -12.87 -2.83 -27.65
CA GLN A 599 -11.92 -3.81 -27.13
C GLN A 599 -12.68 -5.09 -26.76
N PHE A 600 -12.50 -6.16 -27.54
CA PHE A 600 -13.24 -7.42 -27.39
C PHE A 600 -14.77 -7.19 -27.31
N GLY A 601 -15.29 -6.36 -28.23
CA GLY A 601 -16.72 -6.05 -28.36
C GLY A 601 -17.29 -5.13 -27.28
N LYS A 602 -16.46 -4.51 -26.43
CA LYS A 602 -16.87 -3.56 -25.38
C LYS A 602 -16.06 -2.26 -25.46
N PRO A 603 -16.62 -1.12 -25.03
CA PRO A 603 -15.86 0.12 -24.91
C PRO A 603 -14.79 0.00 -23.81
N THR A 604 -13.72 0.79 -23.92
CA THR A 604 -12.73 0.90 -22.84
C THR A 604 -13.36 1.54 -21.60
N PRO A 605 -13.15 0.97 -20.40
CA PRO A 605 -13.65 1.57 -19.16
C PRO A 605 -12.84 2.83 -18.81
N THR A 606 -13.40 4.00 -19.11
CA THR A 606 -12.74 5.29 -18.91
C THR A 606 -13.05 5.94 -17.56
N VAL A 607 -14.13 5.51 -16.89
CA VAL A 607 -14.63 6.08 -15.63
C VAL A 607 -14.50 5.07 -14.50
N PHE A 608 -13.84 5.46 -13.41
CA PHE A 608 -13.86 4.70 -12.17
C PHE A 608 -15.07 5.09 -11.34
N LYS A 609 -15.93 4.12 -11.03
CA LYS A 609 -17.21 4.34 -10.30
C LYS A 609 -17.12 4.02 -8.81
N GLY A 610 -15.92 3.76 -8.29
CA GLY A 610 -15.70 3.33 -6.92
C GLY A 610 -15.46 1.83 -6.81
N PHE A 611 -14.83 1.42 -5.70
CA PHE A 611 -14.41 0.04 -5.49
C PHE A 611 -15.58 -0.92 -5.28
N ASN A 612 -16.73 -0.45 -4.81
CA ASN A 612 -17.86 -1.32 -4.47
C ASN A 612 -19.01 -1.24 -5.49
N HIS A 613 -18.79 -0.59 -6.64
CA HIS A 613 -19.79 -0.49 -7.69
C HIS A 613 -20.01 -1.85 -8.37
N PRO A 614 -21.25 -2.26 -8.75
CA PRO A 614 -21.54 -3.56 -9.37
C PRO A 614 -20.69 -3.94 -10.60
N ASP A 615 -20.34 -2.96 -11.44
CA ASP A 615 -19.41 -3.17 -12.56
C ASP A 615 -18.02 -3.67 -12.11
N PHE A 616 -17.64 -3.39 -10.86
CA PHE A 616 -16.40 -3.84 -10.24
C PHE A 616 -16.66 -5.20 -9.58
N GLY A 617 -15.98 -6.23 -10.06
CA GLY A 617 -16.24 -7.61 -9.61
C GLY A 617 -15.68 -7.90 -8.22
N ASP A 618 -15.93 -9.14 -7.77
CA ASP A 618 -15.43 -9.67 -6.50
C ASP A 618 -13.92 -9.48 -6.34
N LYS A 619 -13.50 -9.24 -5.10
CA LYS A 619 -12.10 -8.95 -4.77
C LYS A 619 -11.60 -9.76 -3.61
N LEU A 620 -10.33 -10.13 -3.70
CA LEU A 620 -9.58 -10.57 -2.54
C LEU A 620 -8.81 -9.37 -2.01
N PHE A 621 -8.88 -9.16 -0.69
CA PHE A 621 -8.08 -8.17 -0.02
C PHE A 621 -7.50 -8.71 1.28
N TRP A 622 -6.40 -8.10 1.72
CA TRP A 622 -5.75 -8.42 2.98
C TRP A 622 -6.08 -7.36 4.01
N SER A 623 -6.38 -7.81 5.23
CA SER A 623 -6.61 -6.96 6.39
C SER A 623 -5.76 -7.42 7.56
N SER A 624 -5.09 -6.50 8.25
CA SER A 624 -4.31 -6.79 9.45
C SER A 624 -4.62 -5.80 10.57
N ASP A 625 -5.38 -6.25 11.56
CA ASP A 625 -5.71 -5.45 12.75
C ASP A 625 -4.44 -4.92 13.45
N PRO A 626 -3.36 -5.72 13.65
CA PRO A 626 -2.11 -5.23 14.23
C PRO A 626 -1.50 -4.08 13.44
N TYR A 627 -1.64 -4.07 12.11
CA TYR A 627 -1.16 -2.95 11.30
C TYR A 627 -1.98 -1.68 11.54
N THR A 628 -3.31 -1.78 11.60
CA THR A 628 -4.19 -0.65 11.97
C THR A 628 -3.86 -0.08 13.34
N TYR A 629 -3.65 -0.94 14.34
CA TYR A 629 -3.26 -0.49 15.67
C TYR A 629 -1.89 0.17 15.67
N THR A 630 -0.93 -0.35 14.90
CA THR A 630 0.42 0.24 14.80
C THR A 630 0.40 1.63 14.18
N VAL A 631 -0.35 1.85 13.10
CA VAL A 631 -0.40 3.17 12.46
C VAL A 631 -1.22 4.18 13.26
N THR A 632 -2.20 3.69 14.02
CA THR A 632 -2.92 4.52 15.01
C THR A 632 -2.00 4.92 16.16
N LEU A 633 -1.24 3.96 16.71
CA LEU A 633 -0.22 4.20 17.70
C LEU A 633 0.81 5.23 17.23
N LEU A 634 1.25 5.14 15.96
CA LEU A 634 2.16 6.12 15.34
C LEU A 634 1.55 7.52 15.32
N ALA A 635 0.30 7.66 14.88
CA ALA A 635 -0.38 8.95 14.80
C ALA A 635 -0.49 9.60 16.18
N LEU A 636 -1.00 8.84 17.16
CA LEU A 636 -1.21 9.34 18.52
C LEU A 636 0.11 9.67 19.22
N SER A 637 1.12 8.81 19.10
CA SER A 637 2.43 9.03 19.73
C SER A 637 3.14 10.24 19.12
N ARG A 638 3.18 10.36 17.79
CA ARG A 638 3.80 11.52 17.12
C ARG A 638 3.08 12.82 17.49
N TYR A 639 1.75 12.80 17.58
CA TYR A 639 0.98 13.97 17.99
C TYR A 639 1.36 14.47 19.39
N ARG A 640 1.59 13.57 20.35
CA ARG A 640 2.05 13.93 21.72
C ARG A 640 3.33 14.75 21.72
N GLU A 641 4.23 14.49 20.78
CA GLU A 641 5.53 15.16 20.67
C GLU A 641 5.50 16.50 19.91
N ILE A 642 4.34 16.93 19.41
CA ILE A 642 4.17 18.27 18.82
C ILE A 642 4.24 19.35 19.90
N VAL A 643 5.16 20.30 19.77
CA VAL A 643 5.26 21.49 20.62
C VAL A 643 4.38 22.59 20.05
N TYR A 644 3.43 23.08 20.85
CA TYR A 644 2.63 24.25 20.52
C TYR A 644 3.33 25.47 21.11
N HIS A 645 3.76 26.39 20.26
CA HIS A 645 4.24 27.70 20.70
C HIS A 645 3.04 28.62 20.88
N CYS A 646 2.69 28.91 22.14
CA CYS A 646 2.31 30.27 22.51
C CYS A 646 3.63 31.08 22.63
#